data_AF-A0A662MDX4-F1
#
_entry.id   AF-A0A662MDX4-F1
#
_cell.length_a   1.000
_cell.length_b   1.000
_cell.length_c   1.000
_cell.angle_alpha   90.00
_cell.angle_beta   90.00
_cell.angle_gamma   90.00
#
_symmetry.space_group_name_H-M   'P 1'
#
loop_
_entity.id
_entity.type
_entity.pdbx_description
1 polymer ?
#
loop_
_entity_poly.entity_id
_entity_poly.type
_entity_poly.pdbx_seq_one_letter_code
_entity_poly.pdbx_strand_id
1 'polypeptide(L)'
;MTDIETLGKLIEEFIGKMTSPEIGQFRLEVSTFRIILERSRVDEPALVKFTIMDDGGIVNNLRNGPDSVRALSIYLKRSVDFISSLIGEELAKDMITTSIRPQIPKLLTGFRNNEKLVEALPEPFPSIINETLERNLDSTDHDEILDLFQEMFQTYLKDLSAKSDLSAFKLKISILREKHDLLKYMELGREELIVIDKEKWAYGSVEEVRDALAAIFNSMVGLSTFLVGREEAMKNASKIFQYYFNDKEELLDRYGLIEGLLDGAIQKKISTGIPLLDSRMGGGIPKGSSILLVSPSGIERDMFISGMLSQGIRKGSSVLMVLSKEPPRSIRILLRSNDLDPDKLEEESRLRIVDWFSWRGERIIGVERDGFALKSSKILSNLGIAINKGLRELTYSSSKIAIIHMIGAATNIFDFKGVYNFIQRLRAKFKEEEMVSLFLLETNSLPKEIETTIQEIFDGVMIIEKKPEGNRFAREIRIGSLSWFDFDASPISFIIKDNAIVPEREVEEEGETLEPSAIIDRGQQGVQKDAPKRPSDDLLVMGPKGDVISRKPPPEATPVEDEPPYSTAGKMKVKPVKKRVLIKTPDKGRSERASPPPVKVEKKVKRVMRRVKVTPPRDPTELEEMDLGLKGTAPQDILRKAISTIDDLLKEPPPSSKDHMVVRKRIK
;
A
#
# COMPACT_ATOMS: atom_id res chain seq x y z
N MET A 1 -26.79 -19.91 -24.30
CA MET A 1 -26.24 -21.22 -24.70
C MET A 1 -27.27 -22.27 -24.35
N THR A 2 -27.30 -23.40 -25.05
CA THR A 2 -28.08 -24.56 -24.59
C THR A 2 -27.36 -25.24 -23.41
N ASP A 3 -28.08 -25.97 -22.55
CA ASP A 3 -27.52 -26.69 -21.40
C ASP A 3 -26.34 -27.60 -21.79
N ILE A 4 -26.41 -28.20 -22.98
CA ILE A 4 -25.33 -29.02 -23.58
C ILE A 4 -24.12 -28.20 -24.01
N GLU A 5 -24.31 -27.01 -24.58
CA GLU A 5 -23.20 -26.10 -24.88
C GLU A 5 -22.51 -25.64 -23.60
N THR A 6 -23.29 -25.30 -22.56
CA THR A 6 -22.78 -24.89 -21.25
C THR A 6 -21.94 -26.00 -20.62
N LEU A 7 -22.47 -27.23 -20.54
CA LEU A 7 -21.73 -28.39 -20.02
C LEU A 7 -20.54 -28.76 -20.90
N GLY A 8 -20.69 -28.70 -22.22
CA GLY A 8 -19.58 -28.96 -23.15
C GLY A 8 -18.39 -28.04 -22.90
N LYS A 9 -18.65 -26.74 -22.71
CA LYS A 9 -17.60 -25.76 -22.37
C LYS A 9 -17.02 -25.95 -20.98
N LEU A 10 -17.83 -26.30 -19.97
CA LEU A 10 -17.30 -26.63 -18.64
C LEU A 10 -16.33 -27.82 -18.71
N ILE A 11 -16.67 -28.85 -19.48
CA ILE A 11 -15.82 -30.03 -19.67
C ILE A 11 -14.56 -29.67 -20.48
N GLU A 12 -14.65 -28.77 -21.47
CA GLU A 12 -13.52 -28.29 -22.28
C GLU A 12 -12.51 -27.50 -21.43
N GLU A 13 -12.97 -26.52 -20.65
CA GLU A 13 -12.14 -25.78 -19.69
C GLU A 13 -11.54 -26.70 -18.63
N PHE A 14 -12.29 -27.72 -18.19
CA PHE A 14 -11.80 -28.71 -17.23
C PHE A 14 -10.68 -29.59 -17.79
N ILE A 15 -10.86 -30.18 -18.98
CA ILE A 15 -9.81 -30.96 -19.63
C ILE A 15 -8.60 -30.07 -19.94
N GLY A 16 -8.82 -28.86 -20.45
CA GLY A 16 -7.77 -27.87 -20.72
C GLY A 16 -6.92 -27.57 -19.49
N LYS A 17 -7.55 -27.37 -18.32
CA LYS A 17 -6.81 -27.11 -17.07
C LYS A 17 -6.12 -28.35 -16.49
N MET A 18 -6.78 -29.52 -16.48
CA MET A 18 -6.16 -30.77 -15.99
C MET A 18 -5.01 -31.27 -16.88
N THR A 19 -4.94 -30.82 -18.13
CA THR A 19 -3.85 -31.12 -19.08
C THR A 19 -2.87 -29.95 -19.27
N SER A 20 -3.03 -28.84 -18.54
CA SER A 20 -2.16 -27.67 -18.59
C SER A 20 -0.81 -27.92 -17.89
N PRO A 21 0.31 -27.36 -18.37
CA PRO A 21 1.57 -27.30 -17.61
C PRO A 21 1.45 -26.58 -16.27
N GLU A 22 0.45 -25.69 -16.11
CA GLU A 22 0.23 -24.89 -14.90
C GLU A 22 -0.11 -25.73 -13.67
N ILE A 23 -0.68 -26.93 -13.85
CA ILE A 23 -1.07 -27.84 -12.75
C ILE A 23 0.12 -28.61 -12.15
N GLY A 24 1.34 -28.36 -12.65
CA GLY A 24 2.58 -28.88 -12.09
C GLY A 24 2.76 -30.39 -12.31
N GLN A 25 3.11 -31.10 -11.23
CA GLN A 25 3.51 -32.52 -11.31
C GLN A 25 2.33 -33.48 -11.55
N PHE A 26 1.08 -33.04 -11.33
CA PHE A 26 -0.13 -33.87 -11.50
C PHE A 26 -0.82 -33.71 -12.86
N ARG A 27 -0.10 -33.18 -13.85
CA ARG A 27 -0.59 -33.01 -15.22
C ARG A 27 -1.03 -34.34 -15.84
N LEU A 28 -2.27 -34.39 -16.31
CA LEU A 28 -2.81 -35.53 -17.05
C LEU A 28 -2.63 -35.35 -18.57
N GLU A 29 -2.65 -36.48 -19.28
CA GLU A 29 -2.65 -36.51 -20.74
C GLU A 29 -4.09 -36.48 -21.29
N VAL A 30 -4.28 -35.84 -22.45
CA VAL A 30 -5.58 -35.80 -23.15
C VAL A 30 -6.08 -37.23 -23.50
N SER A 31 -5.17 -38.17 -23.73
CA SER A 31 -5.50 -39.58 -23.93
C SER A 31 -6.22 -40.20 -22.73
N THR A 32 -5.94 -39.76 -21.50
CA THR A 32 -6.60 -40.25 -20.28
C THR A 32 -8.08 -39.91 -20.30
N PHE A 33 -8.41 -38.66 -20.60
CA PHE A 33 -9.81 -38.19 -20.73
C PHE A 33 -10.57 -38.88 -21.86
N ARG A 34 -9.88 -39.23 -22.96
CA ARG A 34 -10.44 -40.07 -24.03
C ARG A 34 -10.72 -41.51 -23.59
N ILE A 35 -9.82 -42.15 -22.84
CA ILE A 35 -10.05 -43.50 -22.29
C ILE A 35 -11.25 -43.51 -21.34
N ILE A 36 -11.41 -42.49 -20.51
CA ILE A 36 -12.58 -42.31 -19.65
C ILE A 36 -13.85 -42.14 -20.49
N LEU A 37 -13.78 -41.39 -21.60
CA LEU A 37 -14.92 -41.18 -22.51
C LEU A 37 -15.36 -42.48 -23.19
N GLU A 38 -14.43 -43.27 -23.74
CA GLU A 38 -14.76 -44.55 -24.38
C GLU A 38 -15.36 -45.54 -23.37
N ARG A 39 -14.85 -45.60 -22.14
CA ARG A 39 -15.48 -46.37 -21.05
C ARG A 39 -16.87 -45.85 -20.69
N SER A 40 -17.08 -44.54 -20.75
CA SER A 40 -18.38 -43.92 -20.43
C SER A 40 -19.44 -44.20 -21.50
N ARG A 41 -19.05 -44.32 -22.78
CA ARG A 41 -19.95 -44.67 -23.88
C ARG A 41 -20.54 -46.09 -23.79
N VAL A 42 -19.90 -47.00 -23.06
CA VAL A 42 -20.42 -48.35 -22.82
C VAL A 42 -21.70 -48.31 -21.99
N ASP A 43 -21.72 -47.46 -20.97
CA ASP A 43 -22.84 -47.34 -20.02
C ASP A 43 -23.83 -46.22 -20.40
N GLU A 44 -23.36 -45.17 -21.08
CA GLU A 44 -24.16 -44.02 -21.52
C GLU A 44 -24.04 -43.81 -23.05
N PRO A 45 -24.81 -44.55 -23.88
CA PRO A 45 -24.73 -44.51 -25.35
C PRO A 45 -25.00 -43.14 -25.98
N ALA A 46 -25.57 -42.19 -25.22
CA ALA A 46 -25.73 -40.81 -25.68
C ALA A 46 -24.38 -40.16 -26.06
N LEU A 47 -23.28 -40.51 -25.36
CA LEU A 47 -21.93 -39.94 -25.55
C LEU A 47 -21.25 -40.29 -26.90
N VAL A 48 -21.89 -41.10 -27.76
CA VAL A 48 -21.37 -41.45 -29.10
C VAL A 48 -21.09 -40.22 -29.98
N LYS A 49 -21.82 -39.11 -29.76
CA LYS A 49 -21.62 -37.85 -30.51
C LYS A 49 -20.81 -36.77 -29.78
N PHE A 50 -20.22 -37.10 -28.64
CA PHE A 50 -19.29 -36.25 -27.91
C PHE A 50 -17.87 -36.75 -28.17
N THR A 51 -16.96 -35.88 -28.59
CA THR A 51 -15.57 -36.25 -28.96
C THR A 51 -14.57 -35.25 -28.40
N ILE A 52 -13.46 -35.74 -27.89
CA ILE A 52 -12.31 -34.96 -27.43
C ILE A 52 -11.20 -35.13 -28.47
N MET A 53 -10.66 -34.02 -28.97
CA MET A 53 -9.60 -33.97 -29.98
C MET A 53 -8.21 -34.21 -29.36
N ASP A 54 -7.17 -34.35 -30.17
CA ASP A 54 -5.80 -34.57 -29.68
C ASP A 54 -5.22 -33.37 -28.90
N ASP A 55 -5.70 -32.16 -29.16
CA ASP A 55 -5.33 -30.92 -28.46
C ASP A 55 -6.14 -30.64 -27.19
N GLY A 56 -7.09 -31.52 -26.85
CA GLY A 56 -8.01 -31.36 -25.73
C GLY A 56 -9.32 -30.62 -26.05
N GLY A 57 -9.45 -30.03 -27.24
CA GLY A 57 -10.68 -29.35 -27.68
C GLY A 57 -11.86 -30.31 -27.87
N ILE A 58 -13.09 -29.79 -27.77
CA ILE A 58 -14.30 -30.62 -27.71
C ILE A 58 -15.22 -30.40 -28.92
N VAL A 59 -15.62 -31.51 -29.54
CA VAL A 59 -16.67 -31.56 -30.56
C VAL A 59 -17.94 -32.17 -29.95
N ASN A 60 -18.90 -31.33 -29.63
CA ASN A 60 -20.15 -31.71 -28.96
C ASN A 60 -21.34 -31.67 -29.94
N ASN A 61 -21.71 -32.82 -30.50
CA ASN A 61 -22.84 -32.98 -31.43
C ASN A 61 -24.05 -33.69 -30.79
N LEU A 62 -24.22 -33.54 -29.48
CA LEU A 62 -25.35 -34.11 -28.72
C LEU A 62 -26.67 -33.36 -28.99
N ARG A 63 -27.81 -34.04 -28.86
CA ARG A 63 -29.14 -33.41 -28.97
C ARG A 63 -29.53 -32.78 -27.64
N ASN A 64 -29.97 -31.52 -27.63
CA ASN A 64 -30.42 -30.85 -26.41
C ASN A 64 -31.57 -31.64 -25.73
N GLY A 65 -31.41 -31.94 -24.44
CA GLY A 65 -32.33 -32.79 -23.69
C GLY A 65 -31.70 -33.43 -22.45
N PRO A 66 -32.51 -33.92 -21.50
CA PRO A 66 -32.07 -34.38 -20.18
C PRO A 66 -31.14 -35.59 -20.24
N ASP A 67 -31.34 -36.52 -21.19
CA ASP A 67 -30.48 -37.70 -21.33
C ASP A 67 -29.03 -37.32 -21.68
N SER A 68 -28.85 -36.34 -22.57
CA SER A 68 -27.53 -35.83 -22.95
C SER A 68 -26.86 -35.05 -21.81
N VAL A 69 -27.64 -34.25 -21.06
CA VAL A 69 -27.18 -33.54 -19.85
C VAL A 69 -26.69 -34.54 -18.80
N ARG A 70 -27.49 -35.57 -18.52
CA ARG A 70 -27.13 -36.68 -17.61
C ARG A 70 -25.87 -37.41 -18.08
N ALA A 71 -25.75 -37.71 -19.36
CA ALA A 71 -24.59 -38.41 -19.91
C ALA A 71 -23.29 -37.59 -19.81
N LEU A 72 -23.35 -36.27 -20.08
CA LEU A 72 -22.21 -35.36 -19.88
C LEU A 72 -21.81 -35.23 -18.40
N SER A 73 -22.80 -35.14 -17.50
CA SER A 73 -22.58 -35.17 -16.05
C SER A 73 -21.87 -36.45 -15.61
N ILE A 74 -22.32 -37.63 -16.07
CA ILE A 74 -21.71 -38.92 -15.73
C ILE A 74 -20.28 -39.01 -16.25
N TYR A 75 -19.99 -38.49 -17.45
CA TYR A 75 -18.64 -38.40 -17.97
C TYR A 75 -17.74 -37.51 -17.10
N LEU A 76 -18.22 -36.31 -16.73
CA LEU A 76 -17.49 -35.39 -15.86
C LEU A 76 -17.24 -36.01 -14.49
N LYS A 77 -18.25 -36.68 -13.91
CA LYS A 77 -18.13 -37.39 -12.62
C LYS A 77 -17.05 -38.46 -12.69
N ARG A 78 -17.08 -39.35 -13.70
CA ARG A 78 -16.05 -40.38 -13.90
C ARG A 78 -14.64 -39.81 -14.05
N SER A 79 -14.54 -38.59 -14.58
CA SER A 79 -13.27 -37.87 -14.71
C SER A 79 -12.78 -37.32 -13.36
N VAL A 80 -13.67 -36.79 -12.52
CA VAL A 80 -13.36 -36.41 -11.13
C VAL A 80 -13.00 -37.66 -10.30
N ASP A 81 -13.84 -38.70 -10.31
CA ASP A 81 -13.62 -39.96 -9.58
C ASP A 81 -12.26 -40.58 -9.93
N PHE A 82 -11.85 -40.51 -11.21
CA PHE A 82 -10.52 -40.95 -11.65
C PHE A 82 -9.38 -40.12 -11.03
N ILE A 83 -9.48 -38.79 -11.02
CA ILE A 83 -8.47 -37.91 -10.39
C ILE A 83 -8.40 -38.20 -8.89
N SER A 84 -9.55 -38.27 -8.21
CA SER A 84 -9.64 -38.64 -6.80
C SER A 84 -8.98 -40.00 -6.50
N SER A 85 -9.12 -40.98 -7.41
CA SER A 85 -8.46 -42.29 -7.25
C SER A 85 -6.94 -42.25 -7.36
N LEU A 86 -6.36 -41.21 -7.98
CA LEU A 86 -4.92 -41.04 -8.14
C LEU A 86 -4.27 -40.28 -6.99
N ILE A 87 -4.94 -39.25 -6.45
CA ILE A 87 -4.33 -38.27 -5.53
C ILE A 87 -5.08 -38.09 -4.20
N GLY A 88 -6.19 -38.79 -4.00
CA GLY A 88 -7.08 -38.63 -2.84
C GLY A 88 -8.22 -37.63 -3.11
N GLU A 89 -9.38 -37.85 -2.50
CA GLU A 89 -10.59 -37.06 -2.73
C GLU A 89 -10.43 -35.58 -2.36
N GLU A 90 -9.83 -35.29 -1.20
CA GLU A 90 -9.65 -33.92 -0.68
C GLU A 90 -8.68 -33.12 -1.56
N LEU A 91 -7.51 -33.69 -1.89
CA LEU A 91 -6.51 -33.06 -2.75
C LEU A 91 -7.03 -32.89 -4.20
N ALA A 92 -7.82 -33.84 -4.70
CA ALA A 92 -8.51 -33.69 -5.98
C ALA A 92 -9.55 -32.57 -5.95
N LYS A 93 -10.34 -32.47 -4.87
CA LYS A 93 -11.32 -31.40 -4.69
C LYS A 93 -10.64 -30.02 -4.71
N ASP A 94 -9.55 -29.85 -3.98
CA ASP A 94 -8.81 -28.58 -3.91
C ASP A 94 -8.10 -28.23 -5.21
N MET A 95 -7.48 -29.21 -5.87
CA MET A 95 -6.81 -29.03 -7.16
C MET A 95 -7.80 -28.61 -8.26
N ILE A 96 -8.96 -29.28 -8.34
CA ILE A 96 -10.02 -28.95 -9.29
C ILE A 96 -10.62 -27.58 -8.96
N THR A 97 -10.93 -27.33 -7.68
CA THR A 97 -11.46 -26.04 -7.22
C THR A 97 -10.54 -24.88 -7.61
N THR A 98 -9.25 -24.97 -7.27
CA THR A 98 -8.26 -23.94 -7.58
C THR A 98 -8.08 -23.74 -9.09
N SER A 99 -8.09 -24.82 -9.87
CA SER A 99 -7.87 -24.75 -11.32
C SER A 99 -9.09 -24.21 -12.11
N ILE A 100 -10.30 -24.53 -11.65
CA ILE A 100 -11.55 -24.26 -12.36
C ILE A 100 -12.24 -22.97 -11.91
N ARG A 101 -12.13 -22.58 -10.64
CA ARG A 101 -12.73 -21.33 -10.11
C ARG A 101 -12.48 -20.10 -11.01
N PRO A 102 -11.28 -19.87 -11.59
CA PRO A 102 -11.04 -18.74 -12.50
C PRO A 102 -11.76 -18.82 -13.87
N GLN A 103 -12.29 -19.98 -14.27
CA GLN A 103 -13.04 -20.14 -15.53
C GLN A 103 -14.56 -20.04 -15.32
N ILE A 104 -15.06 -20.32 -14.11
CA ILE A 104 -16.49 -20.29 -13.80
C ILE A 104 -17.18 -18.96 -14.18
N PRO A 105 -16.62 -17.76 -13.90
CA PRO A 105 -17.24 -16.49 -14.32
C PRO A 105 -17.62 -16.41 -15.80
N LYS A 106 -16.77 -16.96 -16.70
CA LYS A 106 -17.01 -17.00 -18.15
C LYS A 106 -18.17 -17.92 -18.54
N LEU A 107 -18.50 -18.88 -17.68
CA LEU A 107 -19.51 -19.92 -17.90
C LEU A 107 -20.85 -19.61 -17.17
N LEU A 108 -20.85 -18.69 -16.18
CA LEU A 108 -22.04 -18.37 -15.37
C LEU A 108 -23.29 -18.04 -16.18
N THR A 109 -23.15 -17.37 -17.33
CA THR A 109 -24.27 -17.04 -18.23
C THR A 109 -25.08 -18.26 -18.71
N GLY A 110 -24.51 -19.46 -18.66
CA GLY A 110 -25.20 -20.71 -19.00
C GLY A 110 -25.75 -21.49 -17.79
N PHE A 111 -25.37 -21.13 -16.57
CA PHE A 111 -25.83 -21.76 -15.31
C PHE A 111 -26.85 -20.89 -14.54
N ARG A 112 -26.84 -19.57 -14.75
CA ARG A 112 -27.76 -18.62 -14.11
C ARG A 112 -29.21 -19.02 -14.41
N ASN A 113 -30.03 -19.12 -13.36
CA ASN A 113 -31.44 -19.53 -13.38
C ASN A 113 -31.71 -20.99 -13.84
N ASN A 114 -30.71 -21.87 -13.88
CA ASN A 114 -30.89 -23.30 -14.19
C ASN A 114 -30.36 -24.19 -13.06
N GLU A 115 -31.00 -24.13 -11.89
CA GLU A 115 -30.65 -24.90 -10.68
C GLU A 115 -30.49 -26.40 -11.00
N LYS A 116 -31.39 -26.97 -11.80
CA LYS A 116 -31.34 -28.38 -12.23
C LYS A 116 -30.08 -28.76 -13.00
N LEU A 117 -29.47 -27.81 -13.72
CA LEU A 117 -28.21 -28.03 -14.43
C LEU A 117 -27.02 -28.01 -13.46
N VAL A 118 -27.09 -27.20 -12.40
CA VAL A 118 -26.07 -27.16 -11.34
C VAL A 118 -26.20 -28.39 -10.43
N GLU A 119 -27.40 -28.77 -10.01
CA GLU A 119 -27.70 -30.01 -9.27
C GLU A 119 -27.24 -31.28 -10.00
N ALA A 120 -27.22 -31.25 -11.34
CA ALA A 120 -26.75 -32.37 -12.14
C ALA A 120 -25.22 -32.53 -12.15
N LEU A 121 -24.44 -31.57 -11.66
CA LEU A 121 -22.97 -31.62 -11.69
C LEU A 121 -22.38 -32.40 -10.49
N PRO A 122 -21.25 -33.11 -10.68
CA PRO A 122 -20.51 -33.69 -9.57
C PRO A 122 -19.79 -32.61 -8.74
N GLU A 123 -19.60 -32.84 -7.45
CA GLU A 123 -18.65 -32.06 -6.64
C GLU A 123 -17.24 -32.06 -7.25
N PRO A 124 -16.46 -30.97 -7.17
CA PRO A 124 -16.77 -29.69 -6.50
C PRO A 124 -17.61 -28.69 -7.31
N PHE A 125 -18.03 -29.00 -8.54
CA PHE A 125 -18.56 -27.98 -9.46
C PHE A 125 -19.81 -27.22 -8.94
N PRO A 126 -20.83 -27.86 -8.32
CA PRO A 126 -21.94 -27.14 -7.69
C PRO A 126 -21.46 -26.15 -6.63
N SER A 127 -20.56 -26.58 -5.73
CA SER A 127 -20.00 -25.71 -4.69
C SER A 127 -19.28 -24.50 -5.28
N ILE A 128 -18.44 -24.67 -6.31
CA ILE A 128 -17.73 -23.55 -6.96
C ILE A 128 -18.71 -22.60 -7.66
N ILE A 129 -19.71 -23.13 -8.37
CA ILE A 129 -20.69 -22.33 -9.10
C ILE A 129 -21.57 -21.53 -8.13
N ASN A 130 -22.10 -22.17 -7.09
CA ASN A 130 -22.93 -21.52 -6.07
C ASN A 130 -22.11 -20.49 -5.28
N GLU A 131 -20.88 -20.83 -4.85
CA GLU A 131 -19.97 -19.88 -4.21
C GLU A 131 -19.69 -18.67 -5.13
N THR A 132 -19.55 -18.87 -6.44
CA THR A 132 -19.34 -17.75 -7.39
C THR A 132 -20.62 -16.94 -7.61
N LEU A 133 -21.81 -17.56 -7.55
CA LEU A 133 -23.10 -16.86 -7.61
C LEU A 133 -23.38 -16.06 -6.33
N GLU A 134 -23.04 -16.60 -5.16
CA GLU A 134 -23.19 -15.97 -3.84
C GLU A 134 -22.16 -14.87 -3.57
N ARG A 135 -20.93 -15.00 -4.12
CA ARG A 135 -19.88 -13.96 -4.03
C ARG A 135 -20.12 -12.74 -4.94
N ASN A 136 -21.10 -12.80 -5.85
CA ASN A 136 -21.60 -11.60 -6.51
C ASN A 136 -22.50 -10.86 -5.52
N LEU A 137 -21.86 -10.00 -4.71
CA LEU A 137 -22.49 -9.02 -3.82
C LEU A 137 -23.69 -8.34 -4.49
N ASP A 138 -24.71 -8.04 -3.69
CA ASP A 138 -25.99 -7.42 -4.10
C ASP A 138 -25.90 -6.65 -5.41
N SER A 139 -26.58 -7.12 -6.47
CA SER A 139 -26.44 -6.54 -7.82
C SER A 139 -26.72 -5.03 -7.86
N THR A 140 -27.48 -4.53 -6.89
CA THR A 140 -27.73 -3.12 -6.59
C THR A 140 -26.44 -2.33 -6.35
N ASP A 141 -25.53 -2.82 -5.50
CA ASP A 141 -24.25 -2.17 -5.16
C ASP A 141 -23.35 -2.03 -6.40
N HIS A 142 -23.35 -3.05 -7.26
CA HIS A 142 -22.55 -3.09 -8.48
C HIS A 142 -23.09 -2.13 -9.54
N ASP A 143 -24.41 -2.10 -9.74
CA ASP A 143 -25.04 -1.12 -10.62
C ASP A 143 -24.90 0.32 -10.10
N GLU A 144 -24.95 0.52 -8.77
CA GLU A 144 -24.81 1.82 -8.11
C GLU A 144 -23.38 2.36 -8.21
N ILE A 145 -22.35 1.54 -7.93
CA ILE A 145 -20.96 2.01 -8.03
C ILE A 145 -20.62 2.36 -9.49
N LEU A 146 -21.11 1.60 -10.47
CA LEU A 146 -20.88 1.89 -11.89
C LEU A 146 -21.60 3.17 -12.34
N ASP A 147 -22.81 3.45 -11.86
CA ASP A 147 -23.50 4.73 -12.14
C ASP A 147 -22.72 5.92 -11.56
N LEU A 148 -22.35 5.86 -10.28
CA LEU A 148 -21.60 6.93 -9.61
C LEU A 148 -20.28 7.23 -10.33
N PHE A 149 -19.54 6.19 -10.75
CA PHE A 149 -18.31 6.37 -11.50
C PHE A 149 -18.56 6.87 -12.93
N GLN A 150 -19.59 6.41 -13.63
CA GLN A 150 -19.94 6.89 -14.96
C GLN A 150 -20.29 8.39 -14.94
N GLU A 151 -21.13 8.84 -13.99
CA GLU A 151 -21.46 10.25 -13.83
C GLU A 151 -20.24 11.10 -13.44
N MET A 152 -19.42 10.62 -12.50
CA MET A 152 -18.18 11.30 -12.10
C MET A 152 -17.21 11.45 -13.29
N PHE A 153 -16.98 10.37 -14.03
CA PHE A 153 -16.14 10.36 -15.21
C PHE A 153 -16.69 11.30 -16.30
N GLN A 154 -18.01 11.37 -16.46
CA GLN A 154 -18.63 12.28 -17.41
C GLN A 154 -18.38 13.76 -17.06
N THR A 155 -18.49 14.11 -15.77
CA THR A 155 -18.20 15.46 -15.27
C THR A 155 -16.72 15.78 -15.41
N TYR A 156 -15.84 14.83 -15.11
CA TYR A 156 -14.39 15.01 -15.26
C TYR A 156 -13.96 15.18 -16.72
N LEU A 157 -14.58 14.43 -17.64
CA LEU A 157 -14.32 14.55 -19.08
C LEU A 157 -14.71 15.93 -19.64
N LYS A 158 -15.88 16.44 -19.26
CA LYS A 158 -16.34 17.78 -19.69
C LYS A 158 -15.39 18.89 -19.24
N ASP A 159 -14.78 18.76 -18.07
CA ASP A 159 -13.75 19.70 -17.59
C ASP A 159 -12.40 19.52 -18.33
N LEU A 160 -12.01 18.30 -18.68
CA LEU A 160 -10.83 18.01 -19.48
C LEU A 160 -10.95 18.52 -20.92
N SER A 161 -12.09 18.31 -21.59
CA SER A 161 -12.29 18.69 -22.99
C SER A 161 -12.41 20.20 -23.19
N ALA A 162 -12.96 20.91 -22.20
CA ALA A 162 -12.91 22.37 -22.13
C ALA A 162 -11.47 22.94 -22.08
N LYS A 163 -10.47 22.12 -21.70
CA LYS A 163 -9.06 22.52 -21.52
C LYS A 163 -8.12 21.95 -22.59
N SER A 164 -8.45 20.80 -23.17
CA SER A 164 -7.58 20.11 -24.15
C SER A 164 -8.33 19.06 -24.97
N ASP A 165 -7.80 18.75 -26.15
CA ASP A 165 -8.29 17.61 -26.94
C ASP A 165 -8.07 16.26 -26.23
N LEU A 166 -9.11 15.41 -26.23
CA LEU A 166 -9.12 14.12 -25.53
C LEU A 166 -8.26 13.01 -26.17
N SER A 167 -7.50 13.27 -27.25
CA SER A 167 -6.65 12.26 -27.91
C SER A 167 -5.65 11.58 -26.97
N ALA A 168 -5.05 12.34 -26.04
CA ALA A 168 -4.17 11.78 -25.02
C ALA A 168 -4.90 10.82 -24.05
N PHE A 169 -6.19 11.09 -23.76
CA PHE A 169 -7.03 10.23 -22.94
C PHE A 169 -7.46 8.97 -23.70
N LYS A 170 -7.87 9.11 -24.97
CA LYS A 170 -8.18 7.98 -25.86
C LYS A 170 -7.00 7.02 -25.99
N LEU A 171 -5.78 7.55 -26.17
CA LEU A 171 -4.56 6.74 -26.18
C LEU A 171 -4.34 6.02 -24.85
N LYS A 172 -4.45 6.72 -23.70
CA LYS A 172 -4.33 6.06 -22.38
C LYS A 172 -5.38 4.97 -22.17
N ILE A 173 -6.66 5.18 -22.51
CA ILE A 173 -7.69 4.13 -22.44
C ILE A 173 -7.29 2.93 -23.30
N SER A 174 -6.83 3.14 -24.54
CA SER A 174 -6.44 2.04 -25.41
C SER A 174 -5.32 1.17 -24.80
N ILE A 175 -4.37 1.78 -24.08
CA ILE A 175 -3.31 1.07 -23.35
C ILE A 175 -3.85 0.35 -22.09
N LEU A 176 -4.81 0.95 -21.38
CA LEU A 176 -5.43 0.33 -20.20
C LEU A 176 -6.32 -0.87 -20.57
N ARG A 177 -6.98 -0.86 -21.73
CA ARG A 177 -7.76 -1.99 -22.25
C ARG A 177 -6.96 -3.27 -22.50
N GLU A 178 -5.64 -3.16 -22.70
CA GLU A 178 -4.73 -4.31 -22.80
C GLU A 178 -4.38 -4.91 -21.42
N LYS A 179 -4.72 -4.22 -20.32
CA LYS A 179 -4.39 -4.62 -18.94
C LYS A 179 -5.60 -4.95 -18.07
N HIS A 180 -6.76 -4.38 -18.38
CA HIS A 180 -8.01 -4.58 -17.64
C HIS A 180 -9.12 -4.94 -18.63
N ASP A 181 -9.56 -6.20 -18.61
CA ASP A 181 -10.52 -6.71 -19.60
C ASP A 181 -11.87 -5.98 -19.57
N LEU A 182 -12.33 -5.57 -18.38
CA LEU A 182 -13.58 -4.81 -18.22
C LEU A 182 -13.60 -3.49 -19.03
N LEU A 183 -12.45 -2.85 -19.20
CA LEU A 183 -12.34 -1.58 -19.97
C LEU A 183 -12.63 -1.76 -21.46
N LYS A 184 -12.66 -2.99 -21.97
CA LYS A 184 -13.10 -3.32 -23.34
C LYS A 184 -14.61 -3.07 -23.51
N TYR A 185 -15.38 -3.13 -22.42
CA TYR A 185 -16.82 -2.90 -22.35
C TYR A 185 -17.20 -1.50 -21.82
N MET A 186 -16.24 -0.57 -21.78
CA MET A 186 -16.51 0.87 -21.59
C MET A 186 -16.25 1.59 -22.91
N GLU A 187 -17.25 2.25 -23.48
CA GLU A 187 -17.11 3.04 -24.69
C GLU A 187 -16.98 4.54 -24.39
N LEU A 188 -16.22 5.24 -25.24
CA LEU A 188 -16.14 6.70 -25.27
C LEU A 188 -16.86 7.19 -26.54
N GLY A 189 -18.09 7.64 -26.36
CA GLY A 189 -18.98 8.08 -27.43
C GLY A 189 -18.53 9.37 -28.14
N ARG A 190 -19.24 9.72 -29.22
CA ARG A 190 -18.91 10.88 -30.07
C ARG A 190 -19.04 12.23 -29.36
N GLU A 191 -19.91 12.33 -28.37
CA GLU A 191 -20.12 13.53 -27.52
C GLU A 191 -19.34 13.46 -26.21
N GLU A 192 -18.22 12.73 -26.19
CA GLU A 192 -17.39 12.53 -24.99
C GLU A 192 -18.15 11.83 -23.85
N LEU A 193 -19.24 11.12 -24.20
CA LEU A 193 -20.05 10.35 -23.29
C LEU A 193 -19.32 9.05 -22.93
N ILE A 194 -19.03 8.80 -21.65
CA ILE A 194 -18.63 7.46 -21.21
C ILE A 194 -19.88 6.62 -21.02
N VAL A 195 -19.88 5.44 -21.63
CA VAL A 195 -20.93 4.42 -21.47
C VAL A 195 -20.27 3.14 -20.99
N ILE A 196 -20.68 2.66 -19.82
CA ILE A 196 -20.28 1.38 -19.23
C ILE A 196 -21.38 0.36 -19.54
N ASP A 197 -21.03 -0.73 -20.23
CA ASP A 197 -21.94 -1.87 -20.40
C ASP A 197 -22.04 -2.62 -19.06
N LYS A 198 -22.99 -2.20 -18.22
CA LYS A 198 -23.21 -2.77 -16.88
C LYS A 198 -23.41 -4.28 -16.91
N GLU A 199 -24.09 -4.82 -17.92
CA GLU A 199 -24.26 -6.28 -18.01
C GLU A 199 -22.92 -7.00 -18.11
N LYS A 200 -21.93 -6.44 -18.81
CA LYS A 200 -20.58 -7.03 -18.90
C LYS A 200 -19.76 -6.80 -17.64
N TRP A 201 -19.90 -5.63 -17.02
CA TRP A 201 -19.17 -5.29 -15.80
C TRP A 201 -19.67 -6.04 -14.56
N ALA A 202 -20.94 -6.43 -14.52
CA ALA A 202 -21.54 -7.26 -13.47
C ALA A 202 -21.00 -8.70 -13.38
N TYR A 203 -20.10 -9.12 -14.29
CA TYR A 203 -19.36 -10.39 -14.19
C TYR A 203 -17.92 -10.23 -13.71
N GLY A 204 -17.45 -9.00 -13.48
CA GLY A 204 -16.12 -8.73 -12.94
C GLY A 204 -16.11 -8.87 -11.41
N SER A 205 -15.05 -9.43 -10.86
CA SER A 205 -14.81 -9.41 -9.42
C SER A 205 -14.68 -7.99 -8.88
N VAL A 206 -14.90 -7.82 -7.57
CA VAL A 206 -14.75 -6.54 -6.87
C VAL A 206 -13.38 -5.93 -7.13
N GLU A 207 -12.32 -6.74 -7.11
CA GLU A 207 -10.95 -6.35 -7.38
C GLU A 207 -10.74 -5.89 -8.83
N GLU A 208 -11.27 -6.63 -9.82
CA GLU A 208 -11.16 -6.25 -11.24
C GLU A 208 -11.89 -4.94 -11.54
N VAL A 209 -13.08 -4.75 -10.96
CA VAL A 209 -13.88 -3.52 -11.08
C VAL A 209 -13.17 -2.36 -10.39
N ARG A 210 -12.70 -2.56 -9.15
CA ARG A 210 -11.90 -1.59 -8.40
C ARG A 210 -10.70 -1.11 -9.21
N ASP A 211 -9.91 -2.05 -9.73
CA ASP A 211 -8.67 -1.76 -10.44
C ASP A 211 -8.94 -1.09 -11.79
N ALA A 212 -10.00 -1.48 -12.51
CA ALA A 212 -10.42 -0.85 -13.75
C ALA A 212 -10.90 0.61 -13.53
N LEU A 213 -11.76 0.84 -12.54
CA LEU A 213 -12.25 2.18 -12.17
C LEU A 213 -11.10 3.09 -11.70
N ALA A 214 -10.23 2.59 -10.84
CA ALA A 214 -9.06 3.32 -10.36
C ALA A 214 -8.08 3.65 -11.49
N ALA A 215 -7.84 2.72 -12.43
CA ALA A 215 -6.98 2.96 -13.58
C ALA A 215 -7.51 4.07 -14.49
N ILE A 216 -8.82 4.10 -14.79
CA ILE A 216 -9.44 5.21 -15.54
C ILE A 216 -9.27 6.53 -14.78
N PHE A 217 -9.63 6.55 -13.49
CA PHE A 217 -9.64 7.80 -12.73
C PHE A 217 -8.24 8.40 -12.59
N ASN A 218 -7.27 7.59 -12.17
CA ASN A 218 -5.88 8.01 -12.02
C ASN A 218 -5.27 8.42 -13.39
N SER A 219 -5.73 7.82 -14.49
CA SER A 219 -5.38 8.23 -15.86
C SER A 219 -5.88 9.63 -16.21
N MET A 220 -7.15 9.95 -15.90
CA MET A 220 -7.75 11.28 -16.06
C MET A 220 -7.04 12.34 -15.21
N VAL A 221 -6.82 12.06 -13.93
CA VAL A 221 -6.16 12.98 -12.99
C VAL A 221 -4.70 13.23 -13.38
N GLY A 222 -4.01 12.21 -13.89
CA GLY A 222 -2.68 12.35 -14.46
C GLY A 222 -2.64 13.19 -15.74
N LEU A 223 -3.74 13.31 -16.50
CA LEU A 223 -3.84 14.26 -17.63
C LEU A 223 -4.10 15.68 -17.14
N SER A 224 -5.05 15.88 -16.23
CA SER A 224 -5.28 17.19 -15.59
C SER A 224 -3.99 17.73 -14.96
N THR A 225 -3.21 16.87 -14.30
CA THR A 225 -1.92 17.22 -13.70
C THR A 225 -0.92 17.80 -14.72
N PHE A 226 -0.94 17.33 -15.97
CA PHE A 226 -0.13 17.87 -17.06
C PHE A 226 -0.67 19.20 -17.59
N LEU A 227 -2.00 19.40 -17.59
CA LEU A 227 -2.67 20.57 -18.17
C LEU A 227 -2.69 21.78 -17.23
N VAL A 228 -3.03 21.58 -15.96
CA VAL A 228 -3.24 22.66 -14.97
C VAL A 228 -2.28 22.58 -13.77
N GLY A 229 -1.36 21.61 -13.77
CA GLY A 229 -0.46 21.34 -12.65
C GLY A 229 -1.11 20.45 -11.57
N ARG A 230 -0.26 19.76 -10.78
CA ARG A 230 -0.69 18.76 -9.79
C ARG A 230 -1.69 19.31 -8.76
N GLU A 231 -1.45 20.53 -8.27
CA GLU A 231 -2.28 21.14 -7.22
C GLU A 231 -3.72 21.37 -7.67
N GLU A 232 -3.93 22.11 -8.76
CA GLU A 232 -5.29 22.39 -9.23
C GLU A 232 -5.97 21.12 -9.79
N ALA A 233 -5.21 20.19 -10.39
CA ALA A 233 -5.73 18.92 -10.85
C ALA A 233 -6.26 18.03 -9.70
N MET A 234 -5.47 17.87 -8.64
CA MET A 234 -5.84 17.04 -7.48
C MET A 234 -6.94 17.70 -6.64
N LYS A 235 -6.93 19.04 -6.52
CA LYS A 235 -8.01 19.81 -5.87
C LYS A 235 -9.33 19.68 -6.62
N ASN A 236 -9.31 19.79 -7.95
CA ASN A 236 -10.50 19.57 -8.78
C ASN A 236 -11.00 18.12 -8.68
N ALA A 237 -10.10 17.15 -8.74
CA ALA A 237 -10.43 15.73 -8.60
C ALA A 237 -11.05 15.40 -7.23
N SER A 238 -10.47 15.91 -6.14
CA SER A 238 -11.01 15.74 -4.78
C SER A 238 -12.39 16.39 -4.63
N LYS A 239 -12.59 17.58 -5.20
CA LYS A 239 -13.90 18.26 -5.19
C LYS A 239 -14.97 17.49 -5.97
N ILE A 240 -14.65 17.03 -7.18
CA ILE A 240 -15.56 16.23 -8.01
C ILE A 240 -15.87 14.91 -7.28
N PHE A 241 -14.86 14.24 -6.72
CA PHE A 241 -15.08 13.00 -5.99
C PHE A 241 -15.97 13.20 -4.76
N GLN A 242 -15.68 14.20 -3.92
CA GLN A 242 -16.50 14.52 -2.75
C GLN A 242 -17.96 14.78 -3.14
N TYR A 243 -18.21 15.48 -4.25
CA TYR A 243 -19.58 15.74 -4.74
C TYR A 243 -20.37 14.46 -5.04
N TYR A 244 -19.74 13.44 -5.64
CA TYR A 244 -20.41 12.17 -5.97
C TYR A 244 -20.46 11.17 -4.81
N PHE A 245 -19.48 11.19 -3.91
CA PHE A 245 -19.26 10.09 -2.96
C PHE A 245 -19.31 10.46 -1.47
N ASN A 246 -19.69 11.70 -1.09
CA ASN A 246 -19.69 12.14 0.31
C ASN A 246 -20.35 11.15 1.28
N ASP A 247 -21.51 10.63 0.86
CA ASP A 247 -22.41 9.75 1.62
C ASP A 247 -22.35 8.29 1.14
N LYS A 248 -21.29 7.91 0.40
CA LYS A 248 -21.10 6.58 -0.22
C LYS A 248 -19.83 5.87 0.28
N GLU A 249 -19.33 6.28 1.44
CA GLU A 249 -18.08 5.75 2.03
C GLU A 249 -18.14 4.23 2.26
N GLU A 250 -19.24 3.72 2.80
CA GLU A 250 -19.41 2.28 3.05
C GLU A 250 -19.38 1.45 1.74
N LEU A 251 -20.01 1.94 0.67
CA LEU A 251 -19.96 1.32 -0.65
C LEU A 251 -18.53 1.36 -1.24
N LEU A 252 -17.82 2.48 -1.10
CA LEU A 252 -16.42 2.56 -1.53
C LEU A 252 -15.49 1.63 -0.75
N ASP A 253 -15.76 1.43 0.54
CA ASP A 253 -14.98 0.53 1.41
C ASP A 253 -15.19 -0.93 1.03
N ARG A 254 -16.45 -1.34 0.77
CA ARG A 254 -16.78 -2.68 0.23
C ARG A 254 -16.06 -3.00 -1.07
N TYR A 255 -15.78 -2.00 -1.90
CA TYR A 255 -14.99 -2.14 -3.14
C TYR A 255 -13.48 -1.90 -2.96
N GLY A 256 -12.98 -1.59 -1.75
CA GLY A 256 -11.57 -1.23 -1.51
C GLY A 256 -11.12 0.05 -2.25
N LEU A 257 -12.07 0.86 -2.73
CA LEU A 257 -11.81 2.04 -3.56
C LEU A 257 -11.28 3.23 -2.75
N ILE A 258 -11.54 3.30 -1.45
CA ILE A 258 -11.00 4.33 -0.55
C ILE A 258 -9.46 4.35 -0.57
N GLU A 259 -8.83 3.18 -0.73
CA GLU A 259 -7.37 3.05 -0.74
C GLU A 259 -6.75 3.25 -2.12
N GLY A 260 -7.41 2.81 -3.19
CA GLY A 260 -6.87 2.78 -4.56
C GLY A 260 -7.01 4.08 -5.38
N LEU A 261 -7.81 5.04 -4.92
CA LEU A 261 -8.17 6.24 -5.68
C LEU A 261 -7.47 7.50 -5.18
N LEU A 262 -7.04 8.37 -6.11
CA LEU A 262 -6.46 9.70 -5.83
C LEU A 262 -5.27 9.70 -4.86
N ASP A 263 -4.42 8.67 -4.90
CA ASP A 263 -3.37 8.44 -3.89
C ASP A 263 -3.94 8.55 -2.45
N GLY A 264 -5.13 8.00 -2.18
CA GLY A 264 -5.79 8.05 -0.88
C GLY A 264 -6.44 9.39 -0.52
N ALA A 265 -6.75 10.30 -1.46
CA ALA A 265 -7.38 11.60 -1.14
C ALA A 265 -8.73 11.49 -0.42
N ILE A 266 -9.38 10.34 -0.60
CA ILE A 266 -10.71 10.03 -0.14
C ILE A 266 -10.69 9.48 1.29
N GLN A 267 -9.55 8.96 1.74
CA GLN A 267 -9.38 8.50 3.12
C GLN A 267 -9.71 9.64 4.09
N LYS A 268 -10.77 9.45 4.88
CA LYS A 268 -11.12 10.34 5.99
C LYS A 268 -10.20 10.11 7.20
N LYS A 269 -9.46 9.00 7.23
CA LYS A 269 -8.54 8.59 8.31
C LYS A 269 -7.17 8.18 7.76
N ILE A 270 -6.11 8.40 8.53
CA ILE A 270 -4.73 7.99 8.19
C ILE A 270 -4.33 6.84 9.11
N SER A 271 -3.81 5.76 8.50
CA SER A 271 -3.25 4.60 9.21
C SER A 271 -2.06 4.99 10.09
N THR A 272 -1.99 4.39 11.29
CA THR A 272 -0.83 4.44 12.19
C THR A 272 0.34 3.59 11.71
N GLY A 273 0.13 2.72 10.72
CA GLY A 273 1.07 1.68 10.30
C GLY A 273 1.02 0.40 11.13
N ILE A 274 0.06 0.28 12.06
CA ILE A 274 -0.16 -0.90 12.90
C ILE A 274 -1.63 -1.33 12.72
N PRO A 275 -1.95 -2.37 11.92
CA PRO A 275 -3.33 -2.73 11.58
C PRO A 275 -4.23 -2.98 12.79
N LEU A 276 -3.72 -3.67 13.82
CA LEU A 276 -4.45 -3.93 15.07
C LEU A 276 -4.71 -2.66 15.91
N LEU A 277 -3.90 -1.62 15.77
CA LEU A 277 -4.14 -0.32 16.42
C LEU A 277 -5.17 0.49 15.62
N ASP A 278 -5.05 0.47 14.29
CA ASP A 278 -6.00 1.15 13.41
C ASP A 278 -7.42 0.61 13.60
N SER A 279 -7.60 -0.72 13.70
CA SER A 279 -8.91 -1.32 13.94
C SER A 279 -9.51 -0.92 15.30
N ARG A 280 -8.72 -0.87 16.38
CA ARG A 280 -9.16 -0.36 17.69
C ARG A 280 -9.50 1.13 17.69
N MET A 281 -9.00 1.90 16.73
CA MET A 281 -9.31 3.32 16.52
C MET A 281 -10.44 3.56 15.48
N GLY A 282 -11.05 2.48 14.99
CA GLY A 282 -12.13 2.51 14.01
C GLY A 282 -11.66 2.79 12.58
N GLY A 283 -10.46 2.32 12.21
CA GLY A 283 -9.82 2.56 10.90
C GLY A 283 -8.78 3.68 10.90
N GLY A 284 -8.07 3.91 12.00
CA GLY A 284 -6.98 4.90 12.10
C GLY A 284 -7.40 6.31 12.52
N ILE A 285 -6.55 7.31 12.25
CA ILE A 285 -6.68 8.68 12.79
C ILE A 285 -7.43 9.62 11.82
N PRO A 286 -8.57 10.22 12.19
CA PRO A 286 -9.29 11.16 11.32
C PRO A 286 -8.47 12.38 10.90
N LYS A 287 -8.67 12.84 9.65
CA LYS A 287 -8.14 14.11 9.14
C LYS A 287 -8.49 15.28 10.06
N GLY A 288 -7.54 16.19 10.24
CA GLY A 288 -7.66 17.33 11.17
C GLY A 288 -7.49 16.99 12.66
N SER A 289 -7.41 15.71 13.06
CA SER A 289 -7.16 15.33 14.46
C SER A 289 -5.71 15.59 14.88
N SER A 290 -5.54 16.05 16.12
CA SER A 290 -4.25 16.19 16.78
C SER A 290 -4.09 15.13 17.87
N ILE A 291 -3.03 14.33 17.79
CA ILE A 291 -2.75 13.23 18.70
C ILE A 291 -1.49 13.52 19.50
N LEU A 292 -1.49 13.20 20.80
CA LEU A 292 -0.29 13.15 21.61
C LEU A 292 0.24 11.71 21.65
N LEU A 293 1.50 11.51 21.28
CA LEU A 293 2.22 10.26 21.52
C LEU A 293 3.18 10.45 22.70
N VAL A 294 2.83 9.86 23.85
CA VAL A 294 3.72 9.73 25.00
C VAL A 294 4.54 8.46 24.82
N SER A 295 5.86 8.57 24.75
CA SER A 295 6.72 7.43 24.40
C SER A 295 8.13 7.50 25.01
N PRO A 296 8.79 6.36 25.26
CA PRO A 296 10.21 6.34 25.60
C PRO A 296 11.04 6.94 24.46
N SER A 297 12.19 7.49 24.81
CA SER A 297 13.15 7.93 23.79
C SER A 297 13.78 6.73 23.09
N GLY A 298 13.75 6.75 21.75
CA GLY A 298 14.50 5.83 20.90
C GLY A 298 13.60 4.95 20.03
N ILE A 299 14.05 3.73 19.79
CA ILE A 299 13.53 2.86 18.71
C ILE A 299 12.02 2.66 18.75
N GLU A 300 11.39 2.55 19.92
CA GLU A 300 9.94 2.34 20.03
C GLU A 300 9.14 3.50 19.40
N ARG A 301 9.55 4.75 19.66
CA ARG A 301 8.96 5.95 19.07
C ARG A 301 9.32 6.08 17.59
N ASP A 302 10.58 5.80 17.25
CA ASP A 302 11.10 6.02 15.90
C ASP A 302 10.45 5.04 14.91
N MET A 303 10.20 3.78 15.30
CA MET A 303 9.46 2.81 14.49
C MET A 303 7.97 3.16 14.36
N PHE A 304 7.33 3.72 15.40
CA PHE A 304 5.95 4.20 15.30
C PHE A 304 5.82 5.33 14.26
N ILE A 305 6.68 6.34 14.35
CA ILE A 305 6.74 7.44 13.37
C ILE A 305 7.02 6.88 11.98
N SER A 306 7.95 5.93 11.87
CA SER A 306 8.33 5.29 10.62
C SER A 306 7.17 4.57 9.94
N GLY A 307 6.41 3.75 10.68
CA GLY A 307 5.24 3.03 10.16
C GLY A 307 4.17 3.97 9.65
N MET A 308 3.78 4.97 10.46
CA MET A 308 2.78 5.97 10.09
C MET A 308 3.22 6.79 8.86
N LEU A 309 4.49 7.22 8.80
CA LEU A 309 5.01 7.97 7.66
C LEU A 309 5.13 7.09 6.40
N SER A 310 5.52 5.81 6.53
CA SER A 310 5.60 4.88 5.40
C SER A 310 4.23 4.66 4.76
N GLN A 311 3.20 4.37 5.57
CA GLN A 311 1.84 4.23 5.06
C GLN A 311 1.32 5.52 4.44
N GLY A 312 1.42 6.65 5.14
CA GLY A 312 0.97 7.94 4.63
C GLY A 312 1.66 8.37 3.33
N ILE A 313 2.99 8.33 3.27
CA ILE A 313 3.76 8.76 2.09
C ILE A 313 3.47 7.85 0.89
N ARG A 314 3.26 6.55 1.10
CA ARG A 314 2.83 5.61 0.03
C ARG A 314 1.40 5.94 -0.42
N LYS A 315 0.49 6.24 0.52
CA LYS A 315 -0.88 6.75 0.31
C LYS A 315 -0.90 8.29 0.09
N GLY A 316 0.01 8.78 -0.75
CA GLY A 316 0.02 10.15 -1.29
C GLY A 316 0.30 11.31 -0.31
N SER A 317 0.39 11.10 1.01
CA SER A 317 0.51 12.18 1.99
C SER A 317 1.70 13.11 1.73
N SER A 318 1.54 14.39 2.05
CA SER A 318 2.64 15.34 2.29
C SER A 318 2.92 15.44 3.80
N VAL A 319 4.17 15.67 4.17
CA VAL A 319 4.65 15.58 5.56
C VAL A 319 5.41 16.82 5.99
N LEU A 320 4.98 17.41 7.10
CA LEU A 320 5.74 18.42 7.85
C LEU A 320 6.37 17.76 9.09
N MET A 321 7.68 17.90 9.29
CA MET A 321 8.36 17.41 10.50
C MET A 321 9.06 18.54 11.24
N VAL A 322 8.79 18.67 12.54
CA VAL A 322 9.45 19.65 13.42
C VAL A 322 10.33 18.89 14.40
N LEU A 323 11.65 19.13 14.33
CA LEU A 323 12.64 18.34 15.06
C LEU A 323 13.35 19.20 16.09
N SER A 324 13.35 18.79 17.37
CA SER A 324 14.03 19.53 18.45
C SER A 324 15.09 18.75 19.21
N LYS A 325 15.21 17.44 18.99
CA LYS A 325 16.16 16.54 19.67
C LYS A 325 17.27 15.98 18.78
N GLU A 326 17.04 15.97 17.47
CA GLU A 326 17.92 15.36 16.49
C GLU A 326 17.92 16.17 15.19
N PRO A 327 19.04 16.17 14.44
CA PRO A 327 19.16 16.94 13.20
C PRO A 327 18.34 16.29 12.07
N PRO A 328 17.98 17.05 11.01
CA PRO A 328 17.25 16.54 9.84
C PRO A 328 17.83 15.26 9.21
N ARG A 329 19.15 15.05 9.32
CA ARG A 329 19.83 13.84 8.84
C ARG A 329 19.29 12.55 9.47
N SER A 330 18.90 12.53 10.74
CA SER A 330 18.38 11.32 11.40
C SER A 330 17.08 10.84 10.75
N ILE A 331 16.15 11.77 10.51
CA ILE A 331 14.89 11.50 9.81
C ILE A 331 15.13 11.04 8.38
N ARG A 332 16.07 11.66 7.64
CA ARG A 332 16.42 11.18 6.29
C ARG A 332 16.97 9.75 6.29
N ILE A 333 17.65 9.32 7.36
CA ILE A 333 18.10 7.92 7.50
C ILE A 333 16.90 7.00 7.79
N LEU A 334 16.01 7.40 8.70
CA LEU A 334 14.80 6.63 9.06
C LEU A 334 13.87 6.40 7.85
N LEU A 335 13.66 7.43 7.01
CA LEU A 335 12.87 7.30 5.79
C LEU A 335 13.53 6.32 4.80
N ARG A 336 14.86 6.40 4.62
CA ARG A 336 15.60 5.50 3.73
C ARG A 336 15.61 4.04 4.19
N SER A 337 15.54 3.76 5.50
CA SER A 337 15.43 2.38 6.00
C SER A 337 14.05 1.74 5.80
N ASN A 338 13.12 2.47 5.17
CA ASN A 338 11.74 2.05 4.88
C ASN A 338 11.41 2.21 3.38
N ASP A 339 12.43 2.15 2.53
CA ASP A 339 12.36 2.30 1.07
C ASP A 339 11.71 3.60 0.58
N LEU A 340 11.81 4.68 1.36
CA LEU A 340 11.42 6.03 0.94
C LEU A 340 12.65 6.85 0.57
N ASP A 341 12.55 7.62 -0.52
CA ASP A 341 13.58 8.58 -0.92
C ASP A 341 13.26 9.97 -0.34
N PRO A 342 13.92 10.41 0.75
CA PRO A 342 13.65 11.72 1.34
C PRO A 342 14.09 12.87 0.44
N ASP A 343 15.10 12.68 -0.42
CA ASP A 343 15.63 13.77 -1.25
C ASP A 343 14.58 14.10 -2.32
N LYS A 344 14.05 13.06 -2.99
CA LYS A 344 12.93 13.18 -3.92
C LYS A 344 11.68 13.78 -3.27
N LEU A 345 11.34 13.38 -2.04
CA LEU A 345 10.18 13.94 -1.32
C LEU A 345 10.37 15.42 -0.97
N GLU A 346 11.59 15.84 -0.61
CA GLU A 346 11.92 17.24 -0.36
C GLU A 346 11.88 18.07 -1.66
N GLU A 347 12.40 17.54 -2.77
CA GLU A 347 12.35 18.13 -4.12
C GLU A 347 10.90 18.29 -4.63
N GLU A 348 10.10 17.22 -4.58
CA GLU A 348 8.66 17.22 -4.94
C GLU A 348 7.81 18.06 -3.98
N SER A 349 8.40 18.64 -2.92
CA SER A 349 7.69 19.42 -1.91
C SER A 349 6.64 18.61 -1.14
N ARG A 350 6.81 17.30 -1.07
CA ARG A 350 6.03 16.36 -0.25
C ARG A 350 6.61 16.18 1.15
N LEU A 351 7.85 16.58 1.38
CA LEU A 351 8.48 16.62 2.70
C LEU A 351 9.03 18.01 3.01
N ARG A 352 8.73 18.53 4.21
CA ARG A 352 9.35 19.74 4.76
C ARG A 352 9.80 19.48 6.19
N ILE A 353 11.08 19.74 6.44
CA ILE A 353 11.70 19.59 7.75
C ILE A 353 11.99 20.98 8.35
N VAL A 354 11.46 21.23 9.54
CA VAL A 354 11.78 22.37 10.38
C VAL A 354 12.78 21.92 11.44
N ASP A 355 14.00 22.43 11.33
CA ASP A 355 15.10 22.17 12.25
C ASP A 355 15.05 23.18 13.41
N TRP A 356 14.59 22.69 14.56
CA TRP A 356 14.66 23.37 15.86
C TRP A 356 15.62 22.65 16.82
N PHE A 357 16.56 21.89 16.26
CA PHE A 357 17.64 21.22 16.97
C PHE A 357 18.93 22.04 16.92
N SER A 358 19.33 22.45 15.70
CA SER A 358 20.68 22.94 15.39
C SER A 358 21.06 24.27 16.07
N TRP A 359 20.10 25.08 16.54
CA TRP A 359 20.41 26.32 17.29
C TRP A 359 21.20 26.08 18.59
N ARG A 360 21.29 24.84 19.07
CA ARG A 360 22.13 24.45 20.22
C ARG A 360 23.62 24.45 19.89
N GLY A 361 24.00 24.26 18.63
CA GLY A 361 25.39 24.28 18.15
C GLY A 361 25.70 25.41 17.16
N GLU A 362 24.68 25.96 16.50
CA GLU A 362 24.79 27.00 15.47
C GLU A 362 24.11 28.31 15.90
N ARG A 363 24.69 29.45 15.52
CA ARG A 363 24.07 30.77 15.75
C ARG A 363 23.09 31.11 14.62
N ILE A 364 21.86 30.63 14.76
CA ILE A 364 20.76 30.90 13.82
C ILE A 364 20.02 32.20 14.22
N ILE A 365 19.76 33.09 13.26
CA ILE A 365 19.05 34.36 13.44
C ILE A 365 17.69 34.29 12.72
N GLY A 366 16.59 34.30 13.49
CA GLY A 366 15.26 34.22 12.91
C GLY A 366 14.97 32.82 12.36
N VAL A 367 14.75 32.75 11.04
CA VAL A 367 14.52 31.51 10.27
C VAL A 367 15.39 31.54 9.02
N GLU A 368 16.22 30.52 8.85
CA GLU A 368 17.19 30.35 7.76
C GLU A 368 16.84 29.12 6.91
N ARG A 369 17.39 29.01 5.70
CA ARG A 369 17.17 27.86 4.80
C ARG A 369 18.46 27.05 4.67
N ASP A 370 18.36 25.74 4.85
CA ASP A 370 19.46 24.78 4.67
C ASP A 370 19.00 23.68 3.70
N GLY A 371 19.28 23.91 2.40
CA GLY A 371 18.65 23.14 1.32
C GLY A 371 17.12 23.26 1.36
N PHE A 372 16.44 22.12 1.47
CA PHE A 372 14.98 22.06 1.63
C PHE A 372 14.50 22.29 3.07
N ALA A 373 15.38 22.14 4.06
CA ALA A 373 15.04 22.31 5.47
C ALA A 373 15.00 23.80 5.89
N LEU A 374 14.20 24.08 6.92
CA LEU A 374 14.03 25.41 7.51
C LEU A 374 14.60 25.41 8.92
N LYS A 375 15.76 26.03 9.10
CA LYS A 375 16.43 26.20 10.40
C LYS A 375 15.78 27.33 11.18
N SER A 376 15.38 27.07 12.43
CA SER A 376 14.83 28.08 13.33
C SER A 376 15.75 28.33 14.52
N SER A 377 15.91 29.60 14.86
CA SER A 377 16.45 30.02 16.16
C SER A 377 15.58 29.53 17.34
N LYS A 378 16.12 29.62 18.56
CA LYS A 378 15.50 29.15 19.81
C LYS A 378 14.09 29.71 20.09
N ILE A 379 13.70 30.85 19.51
CA ILE A 379 12.48 31.59 19.89
C ILE A 379 11.22 30.96 19.28
N LEU A 380 10.16 30.75 20.08
CA LEU A 380 8.89 30.14 19.63
C LEU A 380 8.20 30.90 18.47
N SER A 381 8.31 32.24 18.41
CA SER A 381 7.77 33.01 17.28
C SER A 381 8.46 32.66 15.96
N ASN A 382 9.78 32.50 15.99
CA ASN A 382 10.56 32.09 14.82
C ASN A 382 10.28 30.62 14.45
N LEU A 383 10.10 29.74 15.44
CA LEU A 383 9.63 28.38 15.19
C LEU A 383 8.26 28.37 14.49
N GLY A 384 7.31 29.20 14.95
CA GLY A 384 6.01 29.37 14.31
C GLY A 384 6.11 29.90 12.88
N ILE A 385 7.03 30.83 12.60
CA ILE A 385 7.32 31.31 11.24
C ILE A 385 7.86 30.18 10.36
N ALA A 386 8.80 29.37 10.88
CA ALA A 386 9.38 28.24 10.15
C ALA A 386 8.35 27.14 9.86
N ILE A 387 7.51 26.80 10.83
CA ILE A 387 6.38 25.87 10.68
C ILE A 387 5.39 26.38 9.62
N ASN A 388 4.94 27.63 9.72
CA ASN A 388 4.00 28.21 8.77
C ASN A 388 4.60 28.33 7.36
N LYS A 389 5.92 28.55 7.25
CA LYS A 389 6.62 28.56 5.96
C LYS A 389 6.72 27.15 5.37
N GLY A 390 7.10 26.15 6.17
CA GLY A 390 7.15 24.75 5.74
C GLY A 390 5.78 24.26 5.28
N LEU A 391 4.73 24.55 6.05
CA LEU A 391 3.34 24.23 5.71
C LEU A 391 2.89 24.82 4.36
N ARG A 392 3.17 26.10 4.09
CA ARG A 392 2.85 26.74 2.79
C ARG A 392 3.72 26.26 1.64
N GLU A 393 4.88 25.67 1.92
CA GLU A 393 5.79 25.13 0.91
C GLU A 393 5.56 23.64 0.64
N LEU A 394 4.58 23.00 1.30
CA LEU A 394 4.13 21.65 0.95
C LEU A 394 3.24 21.72 -0.29
N THR A 395 3.46 20.81 -1.24
CA THR A 395 2.54 20.60 -2.37
C THR A 395 1.20 20.05 -1.88
N TYR A 396 0.13 20.36 -2.62
CA TYR A 396 -1.17 19.74 -2.41
C TYR A 396 -1.06 18.22 -2.47
N SER A 397 -1.71 17.57 -1.50
CA SER A 397 -1.72 16.12 -1.33
C SER A 397 -3.10 15.66 -0.86
N SER A 398 -3.37 14.38 -1.13
CA SER A 398 -4.53 13.62 -0.66
C SER A 398 -4.82 13.77 0.84
N SER A 399 -3.74 13.82 1.62
CA SER A 399 -3.73 13.96 3.06
C SER A 399 -2.44 14.66 3.48
N LYS A 400 -2.41 15.23 4.68
CA LYS A 400 -1.25 15.93 5.24
C LYS A 400 -0.95 15.39 6.64
N ILE A 401 0.32 15.10 6.92
CA ILE A 401 0.79 14.62 8.22
C ILE A 401 1.75 15.66 8.83
N ALA A 402 1.61 15.96 10.12
CA ALA A 402 2.50 16.84 10.85
C ALA A 402 3.11 16.11 12.07
N ILE A 403 4.42 15.83 12.05
CA ILE A 403 5.13 15.21 13.19
C ILE A 403 5.83 16.31 14.00
N ILE A 404 5.39 16.54 15.23
CA ILE A 404 5.76 17.71 16.02
C ILE A 404 6.56 17.31 17.27
N HIS A 405 7.88 17.27 17.14
CA HIS A 405 8.78 17.04 18.27
C HIS A 405 9.26 18.37 18.86
N MET A 406 8.45 18.98 19.73
CA MET A 406 8.84 20.23 20.41
C MET A 406 8.42 20.35 21.88
N ILE A 407 7.48 19.55 22.39
CA ILE A 407 6.88 19.77 23.72
C ILE A 407 7.94 19.77 24.83
N GLY A 408 8.63 18.65 25.03
CA GLY A 408 9.66 18.53 26.08
C GLY A 408 10.85 19.48 25.89
N ALA A 409 11.21 19.86 24.65
CA ALA A 409 12.25 20.85 24.42
C ALA A 409 11.79 22.27 24.77
N ALA A 410 10.53 22.61 24.49
CA ALA A 410 9.97 23.94 24.72
C ALA A 410 9.70 24.21 26.19
N THR A 411 9.15 23.25 26.94
CA THR A 411 8.89 23.39 28.39
C THR A 411 10.16 23.54 29.22
N ASN A 412 11.30 23.02 28.75
CA ASN A 412 12.61 23.21 29.36
C ASN A 412 13.23 24.61 29.09
N ILE A 413 12.59 25.44 28.26
CA ILE A 413 13.12 26.74 27.81
C ILE A 413 12.15 27.89 28.14
N PHE A 414 10.85 27.65 28.02
CA PHE A 414 9.78 28.64 28.10
C PHE A 414 8.80 28.27 29.20
N ASP A 415 8.04 29.27 29.67
CA ASP A 415 6.96 29.04 30.62
C ASP A 415 5.87 28.14 30.02
N PHE A 416 5.26 27.29 30.86
CA PHE A 416 4.25 26.34 30.41
C PHE A 416 3.08 27.03 29.69
N LYS A 417 2.63 28.20 30.15
CA LYS A 417 1.53 28.96 29.52
C LYS A 417 1.90 29.42 28.10
N GLY A 418 3.13 29.87 27.88
CA GLY A 418 3.67 30.20 26.56
C GLY A 418 3.69 28.99 25.62
N VAL A 419 4.15 27.84 26.10
CA VAL A 419 4.19 26.58 25.33
C VAL A 419 2.78 26.06 25.01
N TYR A 420 1.89 26.03 26.01
CA TYR A 420 0.50 25.59 25.88
C TYR A 420 -0.27 26.39 24.83
N ASN A 421 -0.17 27.73 24.89
CA ASN A 421 -0.77 28.61 23.88
C ASN A 421 -0.13 28.46 22.49
N PHE A 422 1.14 28.07 22.40
CA PHE A 422 1.79 27.78 21.13
C PHE A 422 1.28 26.46 20.53
N ILE A 423 1.16 25.40 21.33
CA ILE A 423 0.59 24.11 20.90
C ILE A 423 -0.85 24.28 20.41
N GLN A 424 -1.70 24.98 21.17
CA GLN A 424 -3.10 25.22 20.74
C GLN A 424 -3.21 25.95 19.39
N ARG A 425 -2.39 26.97 19.15
CA ARG A 425 -2.36 27.67 17.85
C ARG A 425 -1.90 26.77 16.71
N LEU A 426 -0.91 25.90 16.95
CA LEU A 426 -0.48 24.92 15.95
C LEU A 426 -1.59 23.92 15.63
N ARG A 427 -2.24 23.36 16.66
CA ARG A 427 -3.38 22.45 16.50
C ARG A 427 -4.53 23.07 15.70
N ALA A 428 -4.92 24.30 16.04
CA ALA A 428 -5.96 25.02 15.29
C ALA A 428 -5.57 25.16 13.80
N LYS A 429 -4.32 25.54 13.52
CA LYS A 429 -3.82 25.66 12.13
C LYS A 429 -3.77 24.31 11.40
N PHE A 430 -3.39 23.23 12.07
CA PHE A 430 -3.37 21.89 11.48
C PHE A 430 -4.79 21.36 11.21
N LYS A 431 -5.75 21.66 12.09
CA LYS A 431 -7.16 21.33 11.91
C LYS A 431 -7.80 22.08 10.73
N GLU A 432 -7.52 23.37 10.56
CA GLU A 432 -7.92 24.14 9.36
C GLU A 432 -7.38 23.55 8.05
N GLU A 433 -6.22 22.89 8.10
CA GLU A 433 -5.51 22.34 6.93
C GLU A 433 -5.78 20.82 6.77
N GLU A 434 -6.76 20.29 7.50
CA GLU A 434 -7.15 18.88 7.59
C GLU A 434 -5.98 17.91 7.87
N MET A 435 -4.89 18.39 8.47
CA MET A 435 -3.72 17.58 8.77
C MET A 435 -3.97 16.66 9.96
N VAL A 436 -3.54 15.41 9.86
CA VAL A 436 -3.30 14.59 11.06
C VAL A 436 -2.00 15.07 11.68
N SER A 437 -2.03 15.48 12.95
CA SER A 437 -0.83 15.98 13.64
C SER A 437 -0.47 15.10 14.84
N LEU A 438 0.75 14.56 14.84
CA LEU A 438 1.29 13.72 15.91
C LEU A 438 2.31 14.54 16.71
N PHE A 439 1.93 14.97 17.91
CA PHE A 439 2.80 15.67 18.84
C PHE A 439 3.53 14.67 19.73
N LEU A 440 4.84 14.83 19.87
CA LEU A 440 5.69 13.88 20.58
C LEU A 440 6.06 14.40 21.96
N LEU A 441 5.88 13.54 22.97
CA LEU A 441 6.28 13.78 24.35
C LEU A 441 7.05 12.57 24.89
N GLU A 442 8.23 12.81 25.47
CA GLU A 442 8.97 11.76 26.17
C GLU A 442 8.27 11.35 27.48
N THR A 443 8.12 10.04 27.73
CA THR A 443 7.57 9.50 28.99
C THR A 443 8.32 10.05 30.20
N ASN A 444 7.58 10.47 31.24
CA ASN A 444 8.11 11.05 32.48
C ASN A 444 8.96 12.33 32.30
N SER A 445 8.82 13.05 31.18
CA SER A 445 9.58 14.29 30.93
C SER A 445 8.95 15.56 31.53
N LEU A 446 7.72 15.48 32.04
CA LEU A 446 6.98 16.58 32.65
C LEU A 446 6.40 16.16 34.01
N PRO A 447 6.12 17.13 34.91
CA PRO A 447 5.26 16.90 36.08
C PRO A 447 3.88 16.40 35.64
N LYS A 448 3.30 15.48 36.41
CA LYS A 448 2.07 14.76 36.03
C LYS A 448 0.88 15.69 35.82
N GLU A 449 0.79 16.76 36.60
CA GLU A 449 -0.26 17.78 36.50
C GLU A 449 -0.19 18.51 35.15
N ILE A 450 1.03 18.87 34.73
CA ILE A 450 1.29 19.50 33.42
C ILE A 450 1.04 18.51 32.29
N GLU A 451 1.45 17.25 32.45
CA GLU A 451 1.21 16.20 31.46
C GLU A 451 -0.30 15.99 31.24
N THR A 452 -1.12 15.89 32.29
CA THR A 452 -2.59 15.79 32.18
C THR A 452 -3.18 17.01 31.49
N THR A 453 -2.80 18.24 31.87
CA THR A 453 -3.29 19.47 31.19
C THR A 453 -2.88 19.52 29.71
N ILE A 454 -1.75 18.92 29.33
CA ILE A 454 -1.37 18.77 27.92
C ILE A 454 -2.20 17.69 27.25
N GLN A 455 -2.41 16.53 27.87
CA GLN A 455 -3.22 15.42 27.33
C GLN A 455 -4.65 15.87 27.01
N GLU A 456 -5.29 16.63 27.90
CA GLU A 456 -6.67 17.13 27.76
C GLU A 456 -6.95 17.96 26.51
N ILE A 457 -5.93 18.60 25.90
CA ILE A 457 -6.17 19.39 24.69
C ILE A 457 -6.29 18.52 23.44
N PHE A 458 -5.65 17.35 23.40
CA PHE A 458 -5.54 16.55 22.19
C PHE A 458 -6.80 15.76 21.89
N ASP A 459 -7.07 15.55 20.60
CA ASP A 459 -8.23 14.79 20.14
C ASP A 459 -8.06 13.28 20.45
N GLY A 460 -6.82 12.84 20.65
CA GLY A 460 -6.51 11.54 21.23
C GLY A 460 -5.12 11.48 21.87
N VAL A 461 -4.91 10.51 22.74
CA VAL A 461 -3.62 10.25 23.40
C VAL A 461 -3.25 8.78 23.18
N MET A 462 -2.06 8.54 22.64
CA MET A 462 -1.44 7.21 22.55
C MET A 462 -0.24 7.15 23.48
N ILE A 463 -0.08 6.03 24.18
CA ILE A 463 1.00 5.85 25.16
C ILE A 463 1.73 4.55 24.84
N ILE A 464 3.03 4.66 24.57
CA ILE A 464 3.94 3.53 24.50
C ILE A 464 4.61 3.37 25.86
N GLU A 465 4.60 2.15 26.39
CA GLU A 465 5.27 1.77 27.61
C GLU A 465 6.33 0.70 27.33
N LYS A 466 7.43 0.76 28.08
CA LYS A 466 8.54 -0.20 28.00
C LYS A 466 8.89 -0.65 29.40
N LYS A 467 8.64 -1.92 29.71
CA LYS A 467 8.80 -2.50 31.04
C LYS A 467 9.88 -3.59 31.00
N PRO A 468 10.82 -3.64 31.97
CA PRO A 468 11.73 -4.76 32.08
C PRO A 468 10.94 -6.01 32.49
N GLU A 469 11.09 -7.10 31.73
CA GLU A 469 10.43 -8.37 32.00
C GLU A 469 11.46 -9.50 31.87
N GLY A 470 11.93 -10.00 33.01
CA GLY A 470 13.04 -10.96 33.06
C GLY A 470 14.29 -10.40 32.37
N ASN A 471 14.71 -11.04 31.28
CA ASN A 471 15.87 -10.65 30.47
C ASN A 471 15.50 -9.91 29.17
N ARG A 472 14.22 -9.56 28.97
CA ARG A 472 13.71 -8.79 27.82
C ARG A 472 13.05 -7.49 28.27
N PHE A 473 12.72 -6.64 27.30
CA PHE A 473 11.81 -5.52 27.53
C PHE A 473 10.47 -5.84 26.87
N ALA A 474 9.44 -5.99 27.70
CA ALA A 474 8.06 -5.97 27.22
C ALA A 474 7.75 -4.55 26.72
N ARG A 475 7.07 -4.46 25.57
CA ARG A 475 6.64 -3.19 24.98
C ARG A 475 5.15 -3.26 24.73
N GLU A 476 4.45 -2.22 25.14
CA GLU A 476 3.01 -2.11 25.01
C GLU A 476 2.68 -0.75 24.40
N ILE A 477 1.72 -0.73 23.47
CA ILE A 477 1.08 0.51 23.03
C ILE A 477 -0.38 0.47 23.45
N ARG A 478 -0.87 1.56 24.05
CA ARG A 478 -2.25 1.68 24.49
C ARG A 478 -2.85 3.03 24.08
N ILE A 479 -4.15 3.01 23.86
CA ILE A 479 -4.95 4.21 23.63
C ILE A 479 -5.34 4.76 25.01
N GLY A 480 -4.94 5.98 25.32
CA GLY A 480 -5.29 6.68 26.56
C GLY A 480 -6.63 7.41 26.48
N SER A 481 -6.92 8.00 25.32
CA SER A 481 -8.21 8.66 25.01
C SER A 481 -8.37 8.84 23.50
N LEU A 482 -9.61 8.90 23.03
CA LEU A 482 -10.02 9.35 21.69
C LEU A 482 -11.30 10.19 21.82
N SER A 483 -11.50 11.16 20.93
CA SER A 483 -12.70 12.01 20.91
C SER A 483 -13.74 11.62 19.86
N TRP A 484 -13.47 10.59 19.02
CA TRP A 484 -14.25 10.30 17.81
C TRP A 484 -14.69 8.84 17.66
N PHE A 485 -14.26 7.92 18.53
CA PHE A 485 -14.56 6.49 18.44
C PHE A 485 -14.54 5.87 19.84
N ASP A 486 -15.42 4.90 20.09
CA ASP A 486 -15.38 4.07 21.31
C ASP A 486 -14.42 2.90 21.07
N PHE A 487 -13.52 2.62 22.01
CA PHE A 487 -12.32 1.81 21.72
C PHE A 487 -11.98 0.81 22.83
N ASP A 488 -11.37 -0.31 22.43
CA ASP A 488 -10.72 -1.23 23.37
C ASP A 488 -9.44 -0.57 23.93
N ALA A 489 -9.52 -0.12 25.17
CA ALA A 489 -8.41 0.49 25.91
C ALA A 489 -7.33 -0.52 26.38
N SER A 490 -7.50 -1.82 26.11
CA SER A 490 -6.50 -2.83 26.41
C SER A 490 -5.16 -2.49 25.74
N PRO A 491 -4.00 -2.79 26.36
CA PRO A 491 -2.72 -2.66 25.69
C PRO A 491 -2.61 -3.63 24.50
N ILE A 492 -1.78 -3.24 23.52
CA ILE A 492 -1.27 -4.11 22.47
C ILE A 492 0.21 -4.37 22.78
N SER A 493 0.56 -5.59 23.15
CA SER A 493 1.96 -6.01 23.27
C SER A 493 2.59 -6.13 21.87
N PHE A 494 3.83 -5.67 21.71
CA PHE A 494 4.50 -5.67 20.42
C PHE A 494 6.01 -5.93 20.50
N ILE A 495 6.54 -6.54 19.42
CA ILE A 495 7.97 -6.60 19.16
C ILE A 495 8.36 -5.63 18.04
N ILE A 496 9.66 -5.42 17.88
CA ILE A 496 10.22 -4.70 16.74
C ILE A 496 10.96 -5.72 15.88
N LYS A 497 10.42 -6.00 14.69
CA LYS A 497 10.90 -6.96 13.69
C LYS A 497 11.04 -6.21 12.37
N ASP A 498 12.17 -6.37 11.67
CA ASP A 498 12.43 -5.79 10.35
C ASP A 498 12.12 -4.27 10.22
N ASN A 499 12.48 -3.49 11.24
CA ASN A 499 12.20 -2.05 11.38
C ASN A 499 10.70 -1.66 11.42
N ALA A 500 9.82 -2.60 11.77
CA ALA A 500 8.39 -2.36 12.00
C ALA A 500 7.97 -2.71 13.44
N ILE A 501 6.87 -2.12 13.90
CA ILE A 501 6.16 -2.56 15.11
C ILE A 501 5.21 -3.69 14.69
N VAL A 502 5.36 -4.86 15.31
CA VAL A 502 4.54 -6.06 15.03
C VAL A 502 3.85 -6.51 16.32
N PRO A 503 2.50 -6.56 16.38
CA PRO A 503 1.76 -7.09 17.53
C PRO A 503 2.17 -8.54 17.85
N GLU A 504 2.35 -8.87 19.14
CA GLU A 504 2.82 -10.21 19.53
C GLU A 504 1.84 -11.34 19.13
N ARG A 505 0.54 -11.06 19.05
CA ARG A 505 -0.48 -12.06 18.62
C ARG A 505 -0.33 -12.50 17.16
N GLU A 506 0.16 -11.64 16.27
CA GLU A 506 0.40 -11.98 14.86
C GLU A 506 1.63 -12.89 14.70
N VAL A 507 2.51 -12.95 15.72
CA VAL A 507 3.73 -13.78 15.71
C VAL A 507 3.45 -15.22 16.15
N GLU A 508 2.40 -15.45 16.92
CA GLU A 508 1.98 -16.81 17.34
C GLU A 508 1.33 -17.57 16.17
N GLU A 509 0.56 -16.89 15.30
CA GLU A 509 -0.05 -17.50 14.10
C GLU A 509 0.98 -17.87 13.01
N GLU A 510 2.10 -17.13 12.87
CA GLU A 510 3.23 -17.54 12.02
C GLU A 510 4.05 -18.71 12.63
N GLY A 511 3.85 -19.03 13.91
CA GLY A 511 4.73 -19.91 14.70
C GLY A 511 4.35 -21.39 14.73
N GLU A 512 3.07 -21.74 14.51
CA GLU A 512 2.56 -23.11 14.71
C GLU A 512 2.61 -24.00 13.44
N THR A 513 3.73 -24.00 12.71
CA THR A 513 4.04 -25.06 11.70
C THR A 513 5.46 -25.61 11.84
N LEU A 514 5.78 -26.14 13.02
CA LEU A 514 6.93 -27.02 13.22
C LEU A 514 6.46 -28.34 13.84
N GLU A 515 6.33 -29.38 13.02
CA GLU A 515 6.10 -30.73 13.52
C GLU A 515 7.21 -31.16 14.49
N PRO A 516 6.87 -31.69 15.69
CA PRO A 516 7.85 -32.26 16.59
C PRO A 516 8.42 -33.57 15.99
N SER A 517 9.56 -33.48 15.31
CA SER A 517 10.28 -34.64 14.80
C SER A 517 10.52 -35.67 15.92
N ALA A 518 9.96 -36.87 15.76
CA ALA A 518 9.91 -37.89 16.80
C ALA A 518 11.31 -38.34 17.25
N ILE A 519 11.74 -37.89 18.43
CA ILE A 519 12.84 -38.52 19.16
C ILE A 519 12.25 -39.62 20.04
N ILE A 520 12.36 -40.84 19.58
CA ILE A 520 12.15 -42.04 20.38
C ILE A 520 13.33 -42.16 21.35
N ASP A 521 13.08 -42.06 22.65
CA ASP A 521 13.82 -42.91 23.58
C ASP A 521 12.89 -43.51 24.64
N ARG A 522 13.23 -44.74 25.07
CA ARG A 522 12.42 -45.60 25.90
C ARG A 522 12.96 -45.60 27.32
N GLY A 523 12.10 -45.43 28.32
CA GLY A 523 12.42 -45.99 29.64
C GLY A 523 11.66 -45.48 30.84
N GLN A 524 10.61 -46.23 31.23
CA GLN A 524 10.24 -46.55 32.63
C GLN A 524 9.83 -45.38 33.57
N GLN A 525 8.87 -45.51 34.50
CA GLN A 525 7.96 -46.60 34.86
C GLN A 525 6.85 -46.04 35.76
N GLY A 526 5.56 -46.28 35.45
CA GLY A 526 4.43 -46.18 36.39
C GLY A 526 4.15 -44.80 37.04
N VAL A 527 3.04 -44.54 37.73
CA VAL A 527 1.80 -45.28 38.05
C VAL A 527 0.71 -44.18 38.08
N GLN A 528 -0.32 -44.21 37.23
CA GLN A 528 -1.69 -44.64 37.57
C GLN A 528 -2.31 -43.80 38.74
N LYS A 529 -3.46 -43.12 38.67
CA LYS A 529 -4.63 -43.24 37.77
C LYS A 529 -5.63 -42.05 37.90
N ASP A 530 -6.54 -41.96 36.94
CA ASP A 530 -7.95 -41.52 36.99
C ASP A 530 -8.39 -40.14 37.54
N ALA A 531 -8.76 -39.32 36.56
CA ALA A 531 -9.88 -38.36 36.48
C ALA A 531 -11.21 -38.85 37.17
N PRO A 532 -12.25 -37.99 37.41
CA PRO A 532 -12.91 -37.23 36.32
C PRO A 532 -13.43 -35.80 36.62
N LYS A 533 -13.24 -34.95 35.60
CA LYS A 533 -14.16 -33.97 34.97
C LYS A 533 -15.46 -33.50 35.69
N ARG A 534 -15.59 -32.14 35.70
CA ARG A 534 -16.77 -31.31 35.31
C ARG A 534 -17.97 -31.19 36.29
N PRO A 535 -18.85 -30.17 36.15
CA PRO A 535 -18.61 -28.76 35.74
C PRO A 535 -19.50 -27.76 36.54
N SER A 536 -19.73 -26.57 35.94
CA SER A 536 -20.89 -25.67 36.08
C SER A 536 -21.16 -24.94 37.40
N ASP A 537 -20.86 -23.63 37.35
CA ASP A 537 -21.83 -22.52 37.40
C ASP A 537 -22.71 -22.25 38.64
N ASP A 538 -22.91 -20.93 38.77
CA ASP A 538 -24.08 -20.21 39.28
C ASP A 538 -24.25 -19.78 40.76
N LEU A 539 -24.77 -18.55 40.84
CA LEU A 539 -25.49 -17.88 41.93
C LEU A 539 -24.71 -17.30 43.14
N LEU A 540 -24.43 -15.99 42.99
CA LEU A 540 -25.01 -14.91 43.81
C LEU A 540 -25.64 -15.30 45.17
N VAL A 541 -25.24 -14.62 46.25
CA VAL A 541 -26.06 -13.63 47.02
C VAL A 541 -25.33 -13.16 48.31
N MET A 542 -25.32 -11.84 48.49
CA MET A 542 -25.21 -10.98 49.70
C MET A 542 -24.74 -11.52 51.08
N GLY A 543 -23.98 -10.68 51.82
CA GLY A 543 -23.47 -10.92 53.20
C GLY A 543 -24.51 -10.72 54.33
N PRO A 544 -24.19 -10.11 55.51
CA PRO A 544 -23.01 -9.32 55.91
C PRO A 544 -22.45 -9.61 57.34
N LYS A 545 -21.58 -8.71 57.83
CA LYS A 545 -21.09 -8.46 59.23
C LYS A 545 -19.71 -9.01 59.64
N GLY A 546 -18.76 -8.08 59.75
CA GLY A 546 -18.00 -7.78 60.98
C GLY A 546 -16.99 -8.80 61.51
N ASP A 547 -15.69 -8.44 61.48
CA ASP A 547 -15.01 -8.00 62.72
C ASP A 547 -13.68 -7.27 62.45
N VAL A 548 -13.28 -6.41 63.39
CA VAL A 548 -12.09 -5.55 63.30
C VAL A 548 -10.96 -6.12 64.17
N ILE A 549 -9.83 -6.50 63.57
CA ILE A 549 -8.57 -6.71 64.31
C ILE A 549 -7.39 -6.05 63.56
N SER A 550 -6.77 -5.08 64.22
CA SER A 550 -5.54 -4.40 63.80
C SER A 550 -4.30 -5.29 63.95
N ARG A 551 -3.35 -5.21 63.00
CA ARG A 551 -1.96 -5.65 63.19
C ARG A 551 -0.97 -4.63 62.61
N LYS A 552 0.13 -4.43 63.36
CA LYS A 552 1.16 -3.39 63.17
C LYS A 552 2.12 -3.68 61.99
N PRO A 553 2.80 -2.65 61.45
CA PRO A 553 3.91 -2.82 60.51
C PRO A 553 5.21 -3.31 61.19
N PRO A 554 6.14 -3.94 60.45
CA PRO A 554 7.51 -4.23 60.89
C PRO A 554 8.42 -2.98 60.86
N PRO A 555 9.58 -3.00 61.56
CA PRO A 555 10.26 -1.77 62.00
C PRO A 555 11.35 -1.22 61.07
N GLU A 556 11.64 0.07 61.22
CA GLU A 556 12.84 0.74 60.71
C GLU A 556 14.11 0.33 61.48
N ALA A 557 15.26 0.44 60.82
CA ALA A 557 16.58 0.41 61.45
C ALA A 557 17.44 1.57 60.90
N THR A 558 18.13 2.26 61.81
CA THR A 558 18.85 3.54 61.60
C THR A 558 20.32 3.34 61.17
N PRO A 559 21.05 4.42 60.76
CA PRO A 559 22.18 4.32 59.84
C PRO A 559 23.56 4.12 60.50
N VAL A 560 24.58 3.90 59.67
CA VAL A 560 26.01 3.92 60.03
C VAL A 560 26.76 4.87 59.09
N GLU A 561 27.63 5.71 59.63
CA GLU A 561 28.42 6.73 58.92
C GLU A 561 29.88 6.29 58.66
N ASP A 562 30.41 6.76 57.52
CA ASP A 562 31.76 7.25 57.19
C ASP A 562 33.08 6.40 57.16
N GLU A 563 33.95 6.90 56.26
CA GLU A 563 35.40 6.66 56.03
C GLU A 563 35.87 5.38 55.25
N PRO A 564 37.10 5.35 54.66
CA PRO A 564 37.53 6.17 53.50
C PRO A 564 38.24 5.31 52.38
N PRO A 565 38.66 5.88 51.22
CA PRO A 565 39.06 5.09 50.04
C PRO A 565 40.58 4.94 49.79
N TYR A 566 41.04 3.76 49.34
CA TYR A 566 42.38 3.60 48.72
C TYR A 566 42.47 2.45 47.68
N SER A 567 42.89 2.81 46.45
CA SER A 567 43.89 2.17 45.54
C SER A 567 44.02 0.62 45.44
N THR A 568 44.33 -0.02 44.29
CA THR A 568 45.30 0.40 43.25
C THR A 568 45.23 -0.46 41.96
N ALA A 569 45.83 0.07 40.88
CA ALA A 569 46.58 -0.64 39.82
C ALA A 569 45.86 -1.34 38.65
N GLY A 570 46.15 -0.85 37.43
CA GLY A 570 45.73 -1.44 36.15
C GLY A 570 46.23 -0.66 34.90
N LYS A 571 47.52 -0.30 34.83
CA LYS A 571 48.14 0.24 33.59
C LYS A 571 48.33 -0.93 32.58
N MET A 572 48.40 -0.80 31.26
CA MET A 572 49.14 0.15 30.39
C MET A 572 48.84 -0.27 28.91
N LYS A 573 48.70 0.57 27.86
CA LYS A 573 49.75 1.30 27.10
C LYS A 573 49.10 2.06 25.92
N VAL A 574 49.49 3.32 25.67
CA VAL A 574 49.38 3.99 24.35
C VAL A 574 50.67 4.81 24.13
N LYS A 575 51.22 4.81 22.90
CA LYS A 575 52.46 5.51 22.53
C LYS A 575 52.19 6.95 22.03
N PRO A 576 53.02 7.97 22.34
CA PRO A 576 52.79 9.36 21.93
C PRO A 576 53.74 9.87 20.82
N VAL A 577 53.18 10.47 19.75
CA VAL A 577 53.87 11.21 18.66
C VAL A 577 52.81 12.13 18.01
N LYS A 578 52.97 13.43 17.68
CA LYS A 578 53.93 14.53 17.99
C LYS A 578 53.16 15.86 17.77
N LYS A 579 53.56 16.98 18.40
CA LYS A 579 53.12 18.36 18.02
C LYS A 579 54.19 19.07 17.18
N ARG A 580 53.80 19.77 16.11
CA ARG A 580 54.51 20.91 15.48
C ARG A 580 53.43 21.81 14.83
N VAL A 581 53.09 22.95 15.46
CA VAL A 581 53.70 24.29 15.26
C VAL A 581 53.26 24.91 13.92
N LEU A 582 52.34 25.88 14.00
CA LEU A 582 52.03 26.83 12.93
C LEU A 582 53.21 27.78 12.71
N ILE A 583 53.46 28.15 11.45
CA ILE A 583 54.26 29.31 11.08
C ILE A 583 53.29 30.49 10.81
N LYS A 584 53.66 31.69 11.25
CA LYS A 584 52.85 32.91 11.15
C LYS A 584 53.38 33.87 10.08
N THR A 585 52.44 34.58 9.42
CA THR A 585 52.56 35.97 8.88
C THR A 585 53.49 36.20 7.66
N PRO A 586 53.32 37.30 6.87
CA PRO A 586 52.57 38.53 7.17
C PRO A 586 51.58 39.06 6.13
N ASP A 587 50.92 40.14 6.55
CA ASP A 587 49.82 40.91 5.94
C ASP A 587 50.31 42.06 5.03
N LYS A 588 49.69 42.21 3.84
CA LYS A 588 49.60 43.36 2.90
C LYS A 588 48.48 43.03 1.91
N GLY A 589 47.64 43.91 1.37
CA GLY A 589 47.45 45.36 1.48
C GLY A 589 46.40 45.81 0.43
N ARG A 590 45.73 46.95 0.65
CA ARG A 590 44.59 47.51 -0.14
C ARG A 590 44.72 47.45 -1.68
N SER A 591 43.59 47.24 -2.38
CA SER A 591 43.21 48.01 -3.59
C SER A 591 41.69 47.93 -3.88
N GLU A 592 41.17 48.89 -4.63
CA GLU A 592 39.74 49.13 -4.88
C GLU A 592 39.23 48.60 -6.25
N ARG A 593 37.88 48.48 -6.35
CA ARG A 593 36.98 48.73 -7.49
C ARG A 593 37.16 48.04 -8.88
N ALA A 594 35.98 47.71 -9.43
CA ALA A 594 35.58 47.67 -10.84
C ALA A 594 35.77 46.38 -11.69
N SER A 595 34.64 45.82 -12.12
CA SER A 595 34.43 45.07 -13.38
C SER A 595 34.72 45.98 -14.61
N PRO A 596 34.89 45.51 -15.88
CA PRO A 596 34.29 44.33 -16.56
C PRO A 596 35.32 43.62 -17.51
N PRO A 597 35.01 43.11 -18.73
CA PRO A 597 33.88 42.33 -19.30
C PRO A 597 34.32 40.89 -19.75
N PRO A 598 33.45 40.04 -20.34
CA PRO A 598 33.82 38.66 -20.72
C PRO A 598 34.40 38.53 -22.15
N VAL A 599 35.37 37.63 -22.35
CA VAL A 599 35.92 37.28 -23.68
C VAL A 599 36.17 35.77 -23.81
N LYS A 600 35.69 35.18 -24.92
CA LYS A 600 35.94 33.79 -25.36
C LYS A 600 37.38 33.64 -25.89
N VAL A 601 37.93 32.43 -25.95
CA VAL A 601 38.58 31.84 -27.16
C VAL A 601 39.04 30.39 -26.90
N GLU A 602 39.18 29.62 -27.98
CA GLU A 602 39.34 28.17 -28.01
C GLU A 602 40.80 27.64 -27.92
N LYS A 603 40.88 26.31 -27.72
CA LYS A 603 41.70 25.31 -28.46
C LYS A 603 43.14 24.93 -27.99
N LYS A 604 43.42 23.63 -28.27
CA LYS A 604 44.71 22.90 -28.40
C LYS A 604 45.37 22.48 -27.06
N VAL A 605 45.99 21.28 -26.91
CA VAL A 605 46.57 20.34 -27.92
C VAL A 605 46.74 18.88 -27.39
N LYS A 606 46.65 17.88 -28.31
CA LYS A 606 47.20 16.47 -28.36
C LYS A 606 47.18 15.55 -27.11
N ARG A 607 46.72 14.28 -27.13
CA ARG A 607 46.83 13.10 -28.07
C ARG A 607 48.07 12.20 -27.81
N VAL A 608 47.82 11.02 -27.24
CA VAL A 608 48.58 9.76 -27.51
C VAL A 608 47.57 8.61 -27.63
N MET A 609 47.73 7.77 -28.66
CA MET A 609 46.92 6.56 -28.88
C MET A 609 47.71 5.29 -28.48
N ARG A 610 47.01 4.22 -28.08
CA ARG A 610 47.38 2.86 -28.49
C ARG A 610 46.19 2.19 -29.18
N ARG A 611 46.48 1.50 -30.29
CA ARG A 611 45.51 0.83 -31.16
C ARG A 611 45.39 -0.64 -30.75
N VAL A 612 44.18 -1.20 -30.86
CA VAL A 612 43.99 -2.58 -31.31
C VAL A 612 43.20 -2.47 -32.63
N LYS A 613 43.51 -3.32 -33.62
CA LYS A 613 43.01 -3.19 -35.00
C LYS A 613 41.84 -4.16 -35.25
N VAL A 614 40.92 -3.73 -36.12
CA VAL A 614 39.65 -4.38 -36.49
C VAL A 614 39.82 -5.25 -37.75
N THR A 615 38.93 -6.23 -37.95
CA THR A 615 38.47 -6.62 -39.30
C THR A 615 36.96 -6.98 -39.30
N PRO A 616 36.16 -6.47 -40.27
CA PRO A 616 34.69 -6.70 -40.42
C PRO A 616 34.42 -7.77 -41.53
N PRO A 617 33.18 -8.15 -41.98
CA PRO A 617 32.08 -7.31 -42.55
C PRO A 617 30.66 -7.66 -41.98
N ARG A 618 29.52 -7.02 -42.29
CA ARG A 618 28.96 -6.49 -43.56
C ARG A 618 28.08 -5.24 -43.35
N ASP A 619 27.77 -4.56 -44.45
CA ASP A 619 27.06 -3.27 -44.50
C ASP A 619 25.66 -3.26 -43.84
N PRO A 620 25.31 -2.16 -43.14
CA PRO A 620 23.94 -1.74 -43.01
C PRO A 620 23.53 -0.99 -44.29
N THR A 621 22.59 -1.55 -45.05
CA THR A 621 21.88 -0.76 -46.08
C THR A 621 21.17 0.41 -45.42
N GLU A 622 21.32 1.58 -46.03
CA GLU A 622 20.98 2.90 -45.55
C GLU A 622 19.61 2.99 -44.85
N LEU A 623 19.63 3.46 -43.60
CA LEU A 623 18.54 4.23 -43.03
C LEU A 623 18.89 5.69 -43.28
N GLU A 624 18.19 6.34 -44.22
CA GLU A 624 18.18 7.81 -44.26
C GLU A 624 17.53 8.30 -42.95
N GLU A 625 18.32 8.96 -42.10
CA GLU A 625 17.76 9.71 -40.98
C GLU A 625 16.92 10.86 -41.54
N MET A 626 15.58 10.73 -41.48
CA MET A 626 14.68 11.86 -41.72
C MET A 626 14.91 12.93 -40.67
N ASP A 627 15.72 13.95 -40.98
CA ASP A 627 15.78 15.18 -40.18
C ASP A 627 14.43 15.90 -40.28
N LEU A 628 13.60 15.70 -39.26
CA LEU A 628 12.28 16.31 -39.15
C LEU A 628 12.31 17.84 -38.93
N GLY A 629 13.50 18.45 -38.82
CA GLY A 629 13.69 19.90 -38.73
C GLY A 629 13.21 20.50 -37.40
N LEU A 630 13.18 19.72 -36.32
CA LEU A 630 12.49 20.06 -35.06
C LEU A 630 13.28 20.97 -34.09
N LYS A 631 14.39 21.59 -34.52
CA LYS A 631 15.14 22.53 -33.69
C LYS A 631 14.42 23.88 -33.61
N GLY A 632 13.73 24.10 -32.49
CA GLY A 632 13.09 25.38 -32.15
C GLY A 632 11.56 25.38 -32.22
N THR A 633 10.92 24.27 -32.59
CA THR A 633 9.45 24.11 -32.53
C THR A 633 8.96 23.93 -31.09
N ALA A 634 7.79 24.48 -30.78
CA ALA A 634 7.17 24.31 -29.46
C ALA A 634 6.73 22.85 -29.25
N PRO A 635 6.77 22.32 -28.00
CA PRO A 635 6.45 20.91 -27.74
C PRO A 635 5.06 20.46 -28.22
N GLN A 636 4.09 21.37 -28.23
CA GLN A 636 2.72 21.11 -28.68
C GLN A 636 2.64 20.87 -30.20
N ASP A 637 3.46 21.54 -31.00
CA ASP A 637 3.50 21.37 -32.46
C ASP A 637 4.22 20.07 -32.85
N ILE A 638 5.26 19.69 -32.09
CA ILE A 638 5.92 18.39 -32.23
C ILE A 638 4.91 17.27 -31.96
N LEU A 639 4.12 17.39 -30.89
CA LEU A 639 3.07 16.42 -30.54
C LEU A 639 1.98 16.33 -31.61
N ARG A 640 1.47 17.47 -32.12
CA ARG A 640 0.50 17.47 -33.24
C ARG A 640 1.04 16.79 -34.49
N LYS A 641 2.31 17.05 -34.86
CA LYS A 641 2.93 16.48 -36.06
C LYS A 641 3.16 14.97 -35.91
N ALA A 642 3.52 14.50 -34.71
CA ALA A 642 3.59 13.08 -34.39
C ALA A 642 2.20 12.41 -34.47
N ILE A 643 1.15 13.02 -33.88
CA ILE A 643 -0.22 12.51 -33.93
C ILE A 643 -0.73 12.41 -35.37
N SER A 644 -0.55 13.45 -36.19
CA SER A 644 -0.92 13.42 -37.61
C SER A 644 -0.23 12.29 -38.38
N THR A 645 1.04 12.01 -38.07
CA THR A 645 1.80 10.93 -38.71
C THR A 645 1.27 9.55 -38.30
N ILE A 646 0.83 9.40 -37.04
CA ILE A 646 0.21 8.18 -36.53
C ILE A 646 -1.19 7.97 -37.16
N ASP A 647 -2.01 9.02 -37.24
CA ASP A 647 -3.35 8.94 -37.85
C ASP A 647 -3.27 8.56 -39.33
N ASP A 648 -2.26 9.02 -40.07
CA ASP A 648 -2.06 8.63 -41.47
C ASP A 648 -1.55 7.19 -41.62
N LEU A 649 -0.69 6.72 -40.71
CA LEU A 649 -0.27 5.31 -40.64
C LEU A 649 -1.42 4.35 -40.25
N LEU A 650 -2.43 4.83 -39.51
CA LEU A 650 -3.61 4.05 -39.12
C LEU A 650 -4.71 3.99 -40.19
N LYS A 651 -4.60 4.78 -41.28
CA LYS A 651 -5.53 4.76 -42.42
C LYS A 651 -5.12 3.77 -43.51
N GLU A 652 -3.89 3.28 -43.51
CA GLU A 652 -3.47 2.23 -44.45
C GLU A 652 -4.07 0.86 -44.05
N PRO A 653 -4.53 0.04 -45.01
CA PRO A 653 -5.08 -1.28 -44.71
C PRO A 653 -3.98 -2.19 -44.12
N PRO A 654 -4.32 -3.11 -43.19
CA PRO A 654 -3.33 -3.93 -42.51
C PRO A 654 -2.58 -4.80 -43.54
N PRO A 655 -1.23 -4.73 -43.58
CA PRO A 655 -0.48 -5.45 -44.58
C PRO A 655 -0.39 -6.94 -44.22
N SER A 656 -0.07 -7.76 -45.22
CA SER A 656 -0.02 -9.22 -45.05
C SER A 656 0.98 -9.65 -43.96
N SER A 657 0.82 -10.86 -43.42
CA SER A 657 1.48 -11.32 -42.18
C SER A 657 3.02 -11.29 -42.14
N LYS A 658 3.69 -10.99 -43.25
CA LYS A 658 5.16 -10.79 -43.30
C LYS A 658 5.61 -9.34 -43.01
N ASP A 659 4.70 -8.36 -43.10
CA ASP A 659 5.06 -6.93 -43.07
C ASP A 659 4.90 -6.26 -41.69
N HIS A 660 4.28 -6.94 -40.72
CA HIS A 660 4.10 -6.45 -39.34
C HIS A 660 5.40 -5.97 -38.67
N MET A 661 6.54 -6.57 -39.03
CA MET A 661 7.85 -6.17 -38.48
C MET A 661 8.35 -4.84 -39.07
N VAL A 662 7.93 -4.46 -40.28
CA VAL A 662 8.26 -3.19 -40.93
C VAL A 662 7.42 -2.06 -40.33
N VAL A 663 6.12 -2.29 -40.13
CA VAL A 663 5.21 -1.32 -39.49
C VAL A 663 5.65 -1.02 -38.05
N ARG A 664 5.95 -2.04 -37.24
CA ARG A 664 6.52 -1.86 -35.89
C ARG A 664 7.88 -1.14 -35.86
N LYS A 665 8.61 -1.10 -36.98
CA LYS A 665 9.89 -0.37 -37.13
C LYS A 665 9.73 1.08 -37.62
N ARG A 666 8.56 1.45 -38.14
CA ARG A 666 8.19 2.83 -38.50
C ARG A 666 7.43 3.56 -37.38
N ILE A 667 6.76 2.83 -36.50
CA ILE A 667 6.06 3.37 -35.32
C ILE A 667 7.04 3.65 -34.15
N LYS A 668 8.18 2.96 -34.12
CA LYS A 668 9.26 3.14 -33.13
C LYS A 668 10.22 4.24 -33.54
#